data_AF-A0A8G2BXK9-F1
#
_entry.id   AF-A0A8G2BXK9-F1
#
_cell.length_a   1.000
_cell.length_b   1.000
_cell.length_c   1.000
_cell.angle_alpha   90.00
_cell.angle_beta   90.00
_cell.angle_gamma   90.00
#
_symmetry.space_group_name_H-M   'P 1'
#
loop_
_entity.id
_entity.type
_entity.pdbx_description
1 polymer ?
#
loop_
_entity_poly.entity_id
_entity_poly.type
_entity_poly.pdbx_seq_one_letter_code
_entity_poly.pdbx_strand_id
1 'polypeptide(L)'
;MKRIEHTYTSWAIAAGCLLLLSACTDSFDTLVPQGNLSLRLTAISLDEQPGAEVRKVPLTRTSAATGVDENTIIHLWVLQYNGTGDAATLAGKNTYEGATLSPADQNLNNLVPGTSQTLVFVANCPAASALGTALNGLGDGSALSAFKAIKQTITDEPDLFSNGTIPMVGYWDGEIKSNADGGSPIVATIQMERMLAKVNLTVKSVLPNGENFKISSVRLNHVPDAAWLAPSAATPFPAKTSITPIDNYGDITKNGTGEVSVLWYMPENRRGTGTATSSSGKTAANLNAVQAGEGDAATYVEITGDYTVGNYTYGAVYRNYIGGNSVTDYNLARNSAYNISITIRGKNTSDSRIRVYGQAYTALAEAGEIDNNPNTVPVMDAVKSVRQTGRSEAVAVSSMTVDGSTTRRGFVYSATVSNEAGLIEGGTNVTSAISGGNFISGEYEGKLTGLQQGTTYYIRSFAANSQGETYGPVYTFATPAVQAAANCQMACPGQTLMFEPKDALGALKDIDAVTLLWQTRDNGTASGKLPLTKGIDLMYDAANTTVLAHINPEVSAANAVIEGTKGGATVWRWHIWVTPYRPEGFAVNGINASKVVAGGRVQTYGAKYKAVAGDGKAIMDRDLGSQATGTLLDEAQVALDASFHFGMLYQWGYPLPWPAAQRINQTSAMPVYDINGTEITPSGFQTTAAAGGAWATAKTAADPCPAGWKVAPEGAFDDLADYGILSYFDRSTDAGTLYIQNGCNAWFFAVGWRSQSGYSDYGTGALWTSGNVDASHAYALEFTTRTGGSVSPGKVTDSHLALPVRCIQQ
;
A
#
# COMPACT_ATOMS: atom_id res chain seq x y z
N MET A 1 66.82 -12.47 -51.45
CA MET A 1 67.59 -11.71 -50.44
C MET A 1 67.53 -12.47 -49.13
N LYS A 2 68.69 -12.98 -48.70
CA LYS A 2 69.16 -13.48 -47.38
C LYS A 2 68.13 -14.03 -46.37
N ARG A 3 68.28 -15.22 -45.76
CA ARG A 3 69.31 -16.29 -45.76
C ARG A 3 68.73 -17.47 -44.90
N ILE A 4 68.64 -18.71 -45.42
CA ILE A 4 69.51 -19.90 -45.15
C ILE A 4 69.33 -20.47 -43.72
N GLU A 5 68.59 -21.57 -43.49
CA GLU A 5 68.85 -23.04 -43.67
C GLU A 5 69.43 -23.76 -42.42
N HIS A 6 68.72 -24.84 -42.06
CA HIS A 6 69.12 -26.17 -41.54
C HIS A 6 70.48 -26.38 -40.85
N THR A 7 70.49 -27.16 -39.76
CA THR A 7 71.08 -28.53 -39.73
C THR A 7 70.84 -29.31 -38.43
N TYR A 8 70.71 -30.62 -38.59
CA TYR A 8 70.65 -31.70 -37.58
C TYR A 8 72.03 -31.97 -36.95
N THR A 9 72.07 -32.53 -35.73
CA THR A 9 72.96 -33.66 -35.38
C THR A 9 72.45 -34.40 -34.15
N SER A 10 72.27 -35.71 -34.31
CA SER A 10 72.09 -36.77 -33.32
C SER A 10 73.41 -37.11 -32.58
N TRP A 11 73.35 -37.99 -31.55
CA TRP A 11 74.22 -39.16 -31.21
C TRP A 11 73.71 -39.69 -29.82
N ALA A 12 73.04 -40.86 -29.71
CA ALA A 12 73.54 -42.25 -29.65
C ALA A 12 74.36 -42.52 -28.36
N ILE A 13 73.95 -43.37 -27.38
CA ILE A 13 74.11 -44.85 -27.28
C ILE A 13 73.75 -45.20 -25.80
N ALA A 14 72.76 -46.04 -25.46
CA ALA A 14 72.77 -47.51 -25.28
C ALA A 14 73.89 -48.02 -24.31
N ALA A 15 73.75 -48.99 -23.41
CA ALA A 15 72.80 -50.07 -23.21
C ALA A 15 73.03 -50.76 -21.85
N GLY A 16 72.06 -51.60 -21.47
CA GLY A 16 72.23 -52.87 -20.75
C GLY A 16 72.37 -52.78 -19.24
N CYS A 17 71.93 -53.75 -18.44
CA CYS A 17 71.42 -55.11 -18.63
C CYS A 17 71.05 -55.57 -17.18
N LEU A 18 70.14 -56.48 -16.84
CA LEU A 18 70.04 -57.89 -17.22
C LEU A 18 68.96 -58.57 -16.30
N LEU A 19 68.24 -59.57 -16.86
CA LEU A 19 67.57 -60.76 -16.23
C LEU A 19 66.17 -60.59 -15.59
N LEU A 20 65.08 -61.08 -16.23
CA LEU A 20 64.53 -62.47 -16.33
C LEU A 20 63.82 -62.90 -15.00
N LEU A 21 62.64 -63.53 -14.91
CA LEU A 21 61.88 -64.46 -15.76
C LEU A 21 60.51 -64.76 -15.09
N SER A 22 59.44 -64.99 -15.89
CA SER A 22 58.27 -65.90 -15.71
C SER A 22 57.36 -65.78 -14.44
N ALA A 23 56.06 -66.08 -14.39
CA ALA A 23 55.01 -66.52 -15.32
C ALA A 23 53.64 -66.44 -14.57
N CYS A 24 52.56 -66.12 -15.31
CA CYS A 24 51.13 -66.45 -15.16
C CYS A 24 50.46 -66.67 -13.77
N THR A 25 49.43 -65.87 -13.41
CA THR A 25 47.97 -66.21 -13.33
C THR A 25 47.15 -65.11 -12.63
N ASP A 26 45.87 -65.01 -13.01
CA ASP A 26 44.88 -63.94 -12.73
C ASP A 26 44.49 -63.72 -11.25
N SER A 27 44.08 -62.47 -10.91
CA SER A 27 42.86 -62.09 -10.13
C SER A 27 43.04 -60.88 -9.16
N PHE A 28 42.17 -59.87 -9.31
CA PHE A 28 41.78 -58.75 -8.39
C PHE A 28 42.87 -57.82 -7.82
N ASP A 29 43.06 -56.59 -8.33
CA ASP A 29 42.31 -55.33 -8.03
C ASP A 29 42.41 -54.92 -6.54
N THR A 30 43.20 -53.91 -6.19
CA THR A 30 42.67 -52.53 -6.03
C THR A 30 43.75 -51.47 -6.27
N LEU A 31 43.43 -50.63 -7.24
CA LEU A 31 44.21 -49.51 -7.77
C LEU A 31 44.34 -48.35 -6.76
N VAL A 32 45.54 -47.79 -6.70
CA VAL A 32 45.81 -46.49 -6.10
C VAL A 32 45.26 -45.40 -7.03
N PRO A 33 44.37 -44.48 -6.57
CA PRO A 33 43.89 -43.40 -7.43
C PRO A 33 44.89 -42.22 -7.43
N GLN A 34 45.46 -41.91 -8.60
CA GLN A 34 46.15 -40.65 -8.90
C GLN A 34 45.56 -40.05 -10.18
N GLY A 35 44.35 -39.48 -10.14
CA GLY A 35 43.86 -38.65 -11.24
C GLY A 35 44.53 -37.28 -11.17
N ASN A 36 45.29 -36.89 -12.21
CA ASN A 36 45.92 -35.58 -12.30
C ASN A 36 45.01 -34.58 -13.06
N LEU A 37 44.64 -33.48 -12.40
CA LEU A 37 43.90 -32.32 -12.97
C LEU A 37 44.83 -31.10 -12.98
N SER A 38 45.03 -30.44 -14.13
CA SER A 38 45.78 -29.17 -14.24
C SER A 38 44.79 -28.00 -14.27
N LEU A 39 44.95 -27.03 -13.37
CA LEU A 39 43.98 -25.97 -13.15
C LEU A 39 44.50 -24.57 -13.42
N ARG A 40 43.67 -23.75 -14.09
CA ARG A 40 43.85 -22.31 -14.15
C ARG A 40 42.84 -21.63 -13.20
N LEU A 41 43.30 -20.95 -12.16
CA LEU A 41 42.45 -20.16 -11.28
C LEU A 41 42.33 -18.75 -11.88
N THR A 42 41.12 -18.25 -12.06
CA THR A 42 40.91 -16.85 -12.45
C THR A 42 40.06 -16.17 -11.39
N ALA A 43 40.59 -15.12 -10.74
CA ALA A 43 39.77 -14.24 -9.93
C ALA A 43 38.89 -13.42 -10.87
N ILE A 44 37.57 -13.52 -10.73
CA ILE A 44 36.67 -12.64 -11.49
C ILE A 44 36.88 -11.21 -10.95
N SER A 45 36.95 -10.24 -11.88
CA SER A 45 36.81 -8.82 -11.57
C SER A 45 35.59 -8.60 -10.68
N LEU A 46 35.64 -7.63 -9.77
CA LEU A 46 34.41 -7.19 -9.13
C LEU A 46 33.41 -6.80 -10.23
N ASP A 47 32.18 -7.29 -10.15
CA ASP A 47 31.11 -6.80 -11.02
C ASP A 47 30.89 -5.33 -10.68
N GLU A 48 31.51 -4.43 -11.44
CA GLU A 48 31.13 -3.02 -11.46
C GLU A 48 29.75 -2.94 -12.11
N GLN A 49 28.74 -2.62 -11.31
CA GLN A 49 27.44 -2.23 -11.84
C GLN A 49 27.64 -1.05 -12.82
N PRO A 50 26.95 -1.02 -13.98
CA PRO A 50 27.10 0.04 -14.96
C PRO A 50 26.58 1.36 -14.38
N GLY A 51 27.50 2.21 -13.92
CA GLY A 51 27.17 3.52 -13.38
C GLY A 51 28.40 4.41 -13.29
N ALA A 52 28.54 5.30 -14.28
CA ALA A 52 29.42 6.46 -14.39
C ALA A 52 30.85 6.35 -13.81
N GLU A 53 31.87 6.51 -14.65
CA GLU A 53 33.22 6.82 -14.18
C GLU A 53 33.18 8.01 -13.21
N VAL A 54 33.53 7.77 -11.94
CA VAL A 54 33.71 8.82 -10.94
C VAL A 54 35.16 8.80 -10.47
N ARG A 55 35.76 9.99 -10.52
CA ARG A 55 37.06 10.41 -10.00
C ARG A 55 37.49 9.61 -8.76
N LYS A 56 38.61 8.88 -8.85
CA LYS A 56 39.33 8.32 -7.69
C LYS A 56 39.70 9.45 -6.72
N VAL A 57 38.87 9.71 -5.72
CA VAL A 57 39.19 10.63 -4.62
C VAL A 57 40.04 9.88 -3.60
N PRO A 58 41.13 10.46 -3.07
CA PRO A 58 41.94 9.81 -2.04
C PRO A 58 41.07 9.38 -0.85
N LEU A 59 41.16 8.11 -0.47
CA LEU A 59 40.49 7.58 0.72
C LEU A 59 41.06 8.29 1.96
N THR A 60 40.20 8.94 2.75
CA THR A 60 40.60 9.67 3.97
C THR A 60 40.75 8.79 5.21
N ARG A 61 40.56 7.47 5.07
CA ARG A 61 40.65 6.50 6.16
C ARG A 61 42.01 5.79 6.15
N THR A 62 42.74 5.87 7.25
CA THR A 62 43.84 4.94 7.56
C THR A 62 43.21 3.78 8.33
N SER A 63 42.77 2.72 7.65
CA SER A 63 42.11 1.56 8.26
C SER A 63 42.76 0.25 7.83
N ALA A 64 42.49 -0.83 8.58
CA ALA A 64 42.86 -2.20 8.19
C ALA A 64 42.48 -2.56 6.73
N ALA A 65 41.39 -2.00 6.19
CA ALA A 65 40.92 -2.29 4.83
C ALA A 65 41.81 -1.75 3.69
N THR A 66 42.63 -0.72 3.91
CA THR A 66 43.50 -0.16 2.84
C THR A 66 44.72 -1.03 2.53
N GLY A 67 44.98 -2.05 3.36
CA GLY A 67 46.03 -3.05 3.15
C GLY A 67 45.52 -4.43 2.74
N VAL A 68 44.22 -4.57 2.43
CA VAL A 68 43.64 -5.86 2.03
C VAL A 68 44.00 -6.16 0.59
N ASP A 69 44.64 -7.31 0.37
CA ASP A 69 44.88 -7.85 -0.96
C ASP A 69 43.65 -8.62 -1.44
N GLU A 70 42.93 -7.99 -2.35
CA GLU A 70 41.70 -8.55 -2.91
C GLU A 70 41.95 -9.73 -3.86
N ASN A 71 43.14 -9.89 -4.44
CA ASN A 71 43.35 -10.77 -5.60
C ASN A 71 44.30 -11.94 -5.34
N THR A 72 45.21 -11.82 -4.39
CA THR A 72 46.21 -12.86 -4.15
C THR A 72 45.59 -14.08 -3.45
N ILE A 73 45.95 -15.27 -3.94
CA ILE A 73 45.66 -16.55 -3.31
C ILE A 73 46.96 -17.04 -2.66
N ILE A 74 47.01 -17.04 -1.33
CA ILE A 74 48.20 -17.47 -0.56
C ILE A 74 48.07 -18.89 -0.01
N HIS A 75 46.84 -19.42 0.04
CA HIS A 75 46.50 -20.74 0.56
C HIS A 75 45.31 -21.30 -0.22
N LEU A 76 45.26 -22.60 -0.49
CA LEU A 76 44.13 -23.27 -1.15
C LEU A 76 43.80 -24.62 -0.51
N TRP A 77 42.53 -24.81 -0.14
CA TRP A 77 41.94 -26.13 0.09
C TRP A 77 41.28 -26.64 -1.18
N VAL A 78 41.35 -27.95 -1.39
CA VAL A 78 40.55 -28.65 -2.39
C VAL A 78 39.84 -29.81 -1.72
N LEU A 79 38.52 -29.76 -1.66
CA LEU A 79 37.66 -30.79 -1.07
C LEU A 79 36.95 -31.52 -2.20
N GLN A 80 37.00 -32.85 -2.19
CA GLN A 80 36.35 -33.69 -3.19
C GLN A 80 35.12 -34.39 -2.61
N TYR A 81 33.98 -34.24 -3.26
CA TYR A 81 32.71 -34.86 -2.87
C TYR A 81 32.24 -35.85 -3.95
N ASN A 82 31.75 -37.01 -3.50
CA ASN A 82 31.07 -37.99 -4.34
C ASN A 82 29.61 -37.56 -4.56
N GLY A 83 29.29 -37.05 -5.74
CA GLY A 83 27.99 -36.48 -6.13
C GLY A 83 27.98 -34.95 -6.18
N THR A 84 26.90 -34.38 -6.71
CA THR A 84 26.76 -32.92 -6.99
C THR A 84 25.70 -32.20 -6.15
N GLY A 85 24.99 -32.91 -5.28
CA GLY A 85 23.92 -32.36 -4.43
C GLY A 85 24.35 -32.16 -2.97
N ASP A 86 23.48 -31.57 -2.16
CA ASP A 86 23.75 -31.29 -0.73
C ASP A 86 24.03 -32.54 0.14
N ALA A 87 23.61 -33.71 -0.34
CA ALA A 87 23.87 -35.01 0.27
C ALA A 87 25.17 -35.68 -0.21
N ALA A 88 25.90 -35.08 -1.16
CA ALA A 88 27.18 -35.59 -1.63
C ALA A 88 28.17 -35.69 -0.47
N THR A 89 28.92 -36.78 -0.39
CA THR A 89 29.77 -37.09 0.76
C THR A 89 31.22 -36.81 0.45
N LEU A 90 31.93 -36.18 1.39
CA LEU A 90 33.35 -35.88 1.29
C LEU A 90 34.16 -37.17 1.13
N ALA A 91 34.88 -37.29 0.03
CA ALA A 91 35.77 -38.39 -0.31
C ALA A 91 37.22 -38.12 0.10
N GLY A 92 37.62 -36.84 0.19
CA GLY A 92 38.95 -36.44 0.62
C GLY A 92 39.16 -34.93 0.53
N LYS A 93 40.25 -34.46 1.13
CA LYS A 93 40.65 -33.05 1.08
C LYS A 93 42.18 -32.90 1.00
N ASN A 94 42.63 -31.91 0.26
CA ASN A 94 44.04 -31.55 0.10
C ASN A 94 44.26 -30.06 0.39
N THR A 95 45.46 -29.71 0.85
CA THR A 95 45.90 -28.31 1.04
C THR A 95 47.12 -28.00 0.21
N TYR A 96 47.22 -26.75 -0.22
CA TYR A 96 48.34 -26.23 -0.99
C TYR A 96 48.78 -24.88 -0.39
N GLU A 97 50.08 -24.75 -0.08
CA GLU A 97 50.71 -23.56 0.52
C GLU A 97 52.02 -23.20 -0.21
N GLY A 98 52.31 -21.90 -0.42
CA GLY A 98 53.59 -21.46 -1.01
C GLY A 98 53.58 -20.04 -1.58
N ALA A 99 54.77 -19.46 -1.77
CA ALA A 99 54.98 -18.04 -2.12
C ALA A 99 54.41 -17.59 -3.49
N THR A 100 53.94 -18.52 -4.33
CA THR A 100 53.12 -18.19 -5.50
C THR A 100 52.32 -19.42 -5.88
N LEU A 101 51.12 -19.59 -5.31
CA LEU A 101 50.07 -20.37 -5.98
C LEU A 101 49.76 -19.61 -7.29
N SER A 102 50.54 -19.89 -8.34
CA SER A 102 50.35 -19.25 -9.63
C SER A 102 48.94 -19.60 -10.13
N PRO A 103 48.11 -18.61 -10.48
CA PRO A 103 46.80 -18.85 -11.06
C PRO A 103 46.85 -19.59 -12.42
N ALA A 104 48.05 -19.84 -12.96
CA ALA A 104 48.25 -20.45 -14.27
C ALA A 104 48.15 -21.98 -14.27
N ASP A 105 48.70 -22.71 -13.28
CA ASP A 105 48.68 -24.18 -13.25
C ASP A 105 48.84 -24.74 -11.82
N GLN A 106 47.83 -25.44 -11.31
CA GLN A 106 47.94 -26.34 -10.15
C GLN A 106 47.65 -27.78 -10.58
N ASN A 107 48.59 -28.69 -10.31
CA ASN A 107 48.35 -30.13 -10.49
C ASN A 107 47.76 -30.70 -9.21
N LEU A 108 46.48 -31.07 -9.26
CA LEU A 108 45.87 -31.85 -8.19
C LEU A 108 46.30 -33.31 -8.34
N ASN A 109 46.76 -33.91 -7.25
CA ASN A 109 47.13 -35.33 -7.19
C ASN A 109 46.18 -36.04 -6.21
N ASN A 110 46.08 -37.37 -6.30
CA ASN A 110 45.29 -38.22 -5.40
C ASN A 110 43.77 -37.95 -5.41
N LEU A 111 43.20 -37.50 -6.53
CA LEU A 111 41.75 -37.44 -6.70
C LEU A 111 41.16 -38.83 -6.93
N VAL A 112 39.98 -39.09 -6.35
CA VAL A 112 39.24 -40.35 -6.50
C VAL A 112 38.46 -40.35 -7.82
N PRO A 113 38.61 -41.37 -8.69
CA PRO A 113 37.81 -41.46 -9.91
C PRO A 113 36.30 -41.59 -9.62
N GLY A 114 35.48 -40.99 -10.46
CA GLY A 114 34.03 -41.08 -10.38
C GLY A 114 33.32 -40.28 -11.47
N THR A 115 32.10 -40.70 -11.82
CA THR A 115 31.30 -40.13 -12.92
C THR A 115 30.55 -38.85 -12.57
N SER A 116 30.44 -38.51 -11.29
CA SER A 116 29.79 -37.29 -10.79
C SER A 116 30.47 -36.85 -9.51
N GLN A 117 31.42 -35.93 -9.62
CA GLN A 117 32.25 -35.43 -8.53
C GLN A 117 32.09 -33.91 -8.43
N THR A 118 32.05 -33.40 -7.20
CA THR A 118 32.17 -31.96 -6.93
C THR A 118 33.50 -31.69 -6.26
N LEU A 119 34.30 -30.81 -6.86
CA LEU A 119 35.47 -30.23 -6.23
C LEU A 119 35.12 -28.84 -5.71
N VAL A 120 35.40 -28.60 -4.43
CA VAL A 120 35.25 -27.31 -3.78
C VAL A 120 36.63 -26.75 -3.50
N PHE A 121 36.89 -25.57 -4.06
CA PHE A 121 38.14 -24.84 -3.93
C PHE A 121 37.95 -23.73 -2.90
N VAL A 122 38.71 -23.71 -1.81
CA VAL A 122 38.63 -22.67 -0.79
C VAL A 122 39.96 -21.97 -0.61
N ALA A 123 40.04 -20.72 -1.04
CA ALA A 123 41.24 -19.92 -0.95
C ALA A 123 41.31 -19.09 0.35
N ASN A 124 42.53 -18.74 0.75
CA ASN A 124 42.83 -17.77 1.81
C ASN A 124 42.23 -18.09 3.18
N CYS A 125 42.06 -19.39 3.46
CA CYS A 125 41.58 -19.92 4.74
C CYS A 125 42.65 -20.85 5.33
N PRO A 126 43.83 -20.36 5.75
CA PRO A 126 44.91 -21.24 6.24
C PRO A 126 44.44 -22.10 7.42
N ALA A 127 45.05 -23.27 7.63
CA ALA A 127 44.61 -24.22 8.67
C ALA A 127 44.47 -23.60 10.08
N ALA A 128 45.28 -22.59 10.40
CA ALA A 128 45.23 -21.86 11.68
C ALA A 128 44.10 -20.82 11.79
N SER A 129 43.44 -20.47 10.69
CA SER A 129 42.27 -19.58 10.71
C SER A 129 41.03 -20.31 11.24
N ALA A 130 40.02 -19.57 11.70
CA ALA A 130 38.76 -20.16 12.17
C ALA A 130 38.05 -20.96 11.07
N LEU A 131 38.01 -20.42 9.84
CA LEU A 131 37.49 -21.13 8.67
C LEU A 131 38.32 -22.38 8.34
N GLY A 132 39.66 -22.28 8.38
CA GLY A 132 40.55 -23.42 8.17
C GLY A 132 40.38 -24.52 9.21
N THR A 133 40.14 -24.16 10.47
CA THR A 133 39.84 -25.11 11.55
C THR A 133 38.51 -25.84 11.30
N ALA A 134 37.47 -25.13 10.84
CA ALA A 134 36.19 -25.73 10.47
C ALA A 134 36.32 -26.69 9.27
N LEU A 135 37.09 -26.32 8.25
CA LEU A 135 37.40 -27.17 7.09
C LEU A 135 38.19 -28.42 7.50
N ASN A 136 39.14 -28.28 8.43
CA ASN A 136 39.86 -29.39 9.04
C ASN A 136 38.94 -30.34 9.81
N GLY A 137 37.88 -29.81 10.44
CA GLY A 137 36.90 -30.59 11.19
C GLY A 137 35.97 -31.46 10.32
N LEU A 138 35.87 -31.21 9.01
CA LEU A 138 35.10 -32.06 8.10
C LEU A 138 35.80 -33.42 7.94
N GLY A 139 35.22 -34.48 8.51
CA GLY A 139 35.68 -35.86 8.35
C GLY A 139 35.19 -36.50 7.06
N ASP A 140 35.78 -37.63 6.68
CA ASP A 140 35.34 -38.44 5.54
C ASP A 140 33.85 -38.81 5.71
N GLY A 141 33.09 -38.73 4.62
CA GLY A 141 31.65 -38.94 4.64
C GLY A 141 30.80 -37.72 5.00
N SER A 142 31.41 -36.59 5.42
CA SER A 142 30.66 -35.35 5.69
C SER A 142 29.88 -34.89 4.46
N ALA A 143 28.62 -34.51 4.63
CA ALA A 143 27.78 -34.04 3.53
C ALA A 143 28.22 -32.66 3.02
N LEU A 144 28.00 -32.36 1.74
CA LEU A 144 28.26 -31.04 1.15
C LEU A 144 27.47 -29.93 1.87
N SER A 145 26.27 -30.23 2.38
CA SER A 145 25.50 -29.33 3.26
C SER A 145 26.23 -28.93 4.54
N ALA A 146 27.08 -29.80 5.11
CA ALA A 146 27.90 -29.48 6.27
C ALA A 146 29.00 -28.45 5.92
N PHE A 147 29.60 -28.55 4.73
CA PHE A 147 30.50 -27.52 4.23
C PHE A 147 29.77 -26.20 3.98
N LYS A 148 28.58 -26.24 3.37
CA LYS A 148 27.76 -25.04 3.13
C LYS A 148 27.35 -24.32 4.42
N ALA A 149 27.35 -25.01 5.56
CA ALA A 149 27.08 -24.42 6.87
C ALA A 149 28.28 -23.73 7.52
N ILE A 150 29.51 -23.90 7.00
CA ILE A 150 30.71 -23.25 7.54
C ILE A 150 30.61 -21.74 7.34
N LYS A 151 30.86 -21.00 8.42
CA LYS A 151 30.81 -19.54 8.44
C LYS A 151 31.90 -18.96 9.33
N GLN A 152 32.32 -17.74 9.01
CA GLN A 152 33.15 -16.90 9.87
C GLN A 152 32.19 -16.05 10.72
N THR A 153 32.27 -16.14 12.04
CA THR A 153 31.61 -15.19 12.94
C THR A 153 32.45 -13.92 13.00
N ILE A 154 31.81 -12.76 13.02
CA ILE A 154 32.48 -11.46 13.07
C ILE A 154 31.94 -10.61 14.21
N THR A 155 32.82 -9.78 14.75
CA THR A 155 32.50 -8.71 15.69
C THR A 155 32.86 -7.35 15.12
N ASP A 156 33.88 -7.28 14.28
CA ASP A 156 34.27 -6.09 13.52
C ASP A 156 34.95 -6.47 12.18
N GLU A 157 35.25 -5.48 11.35
CA GLU A 157 35.84 -5.63 10.02
C GLU A 157 37.12 -6.49 9.95
N PRO A 158 38.08 -6.42 10.90
CA PRO A 158 39.29 -7.24 10.84
C PRO A 158 39.06 -8.75 10.88
N ASP A 159 37.96 -9.22 11.47
CA ASP A 159 37.62 -10.66 11.58
C ASP A 159 37.34 -11.31 10.21
N LEU A 160 37.12 -10.49 9.17
CA LEU A 160 36.83 -10.94 7.82
C LEU A 160 38.05 -11.42 7.04
N PHE A 161 39.26 -11.14 7.52
CA PHE A 161 40.50 -11.38 6.77
C PHE A 161 41.41 -12.37 7.50
N SER A 162 42.16 -13.15 6.71
CA SER A 162 43.30 -13.92 7.20
C SER A 162 44.57 -13.36 6.57
N ASN A 163 45.46 -12.79 7.38
CA ASN A 163 46.70 -12.13 6.92
C ASN A 163 46.48 -11.06 5.82
N GLY A 164 45.38 -10.31 5.91
CA GLY A 164 45.05 -9.26 4.94
C GLY A 164 44.56 -9.78 3.58
N THR A 165 44.21 -11.06 3.45
CA THR A 165 43.62 -11.63 2.23
C THR A 165 42.16 -12.02 2.45
N ILE A 166 41.37 -12.05 1.36
CA ILE A 166 39.93 -12.34 1.40
C ILE A 166 39.70 -13.84 1.13
N PRO A 167 38.97 -14.56 2.00
CA PRO A 167 38.46 -15.89 1.72
C PRO A 167 37.64 -15.97 0.41
N MET A 168 37.93 -16.96 -0.42
CA MET A 168 37.23 -17.18 -1.69
C MET A 168 36.81 -18.63 -1.84
N VAL A 169 35.74 -18.88 -2.60
CA VAL A 169 35.27 -20.22 -2.92
C VAL A 169 35.03 -20.37 -4.42
N GLY A 170 35.36 -21.55 -4.96
CA GLY A 170 35.05 -21.94 -6.34
C GLY A 170 34.59 -23.39 -6.38
N TYR A 171 33.88 -23.74 -7.45
CA TYR A 171 33.32 -25.08 -7.64
C TYR A 171 33.69 -25.64 -9.00
N TRP A 172 33.81 -26.95 -9.06
CA TRP A 172 33.87 -27.71 -10.30
C TRP A 172 33.04 -28.97 -10.14
N ASP A 173 32.19 -29.24 -11.13
CA ASP A 173 31.46 -30.50 -11.21
C ASP A 173 31.87 -31.25 -12.48
N GLY A 174 32.09 -32.55 -12.37
CA GLY A 174 32.41 -33.36 -13.54
C GLY A 174 32.81 -34.80 -13.23
N GLU A 175 33.24 -35.47 -14.28
CA GLU A 175 33.79 -36.82 -14.21
C GLU A 175 35.31 -36.75 -13.99
N ILE A 176 35.82 -37.51 -13.01
CA ILE A 176 37.25 -37.73 -12.79
C ILE A 176 37.56 -39.16 -13.23
N LYS A 177 38.42 -39.30 -14.24
CA LYS A 177 38.79 -40.60 -14.82
C LYS A 177 40.02 -41.19 -14.17
N SER A 178 40.19 -42.50 -14.31
CA SER A 178 41.40 -43.20 -13.88
C SER A 178 42.52 -43.01 -14.92
N ASN A 179 43.79 -43.03 -14.50
CA ASN A 179 44.92 -42.92 -15.43
C ASN A 179 45.07 -44.12 -16.39
N ALA A 180 44.38 -45.23 -16.13
CA ALA A 180 44.39 -46.42 -17.01
C ALA A 180 43.75 -46.14 -18.38
N ASP A 181 42.97 -45.05 -18.50
CA ASP A 181 42.21 -44.70 -19.69
C ASP A 181 43.03 -43.92 -20.75
N GLY A 182 44.32 -43.65 -20.51
CA GLY A 182 45.22 -43.01 -21.49
C GLY A 182 44.84 -41.58 -21.92
N GLY A 183 43.92 -40.93 -21.22
CA GLY A 183 43.42 -39.59 -21.53
C GLY A 183 44.40 -38.48 -21.13
N SER A 184 44.37 -37.36 -21.87
CA SER A 184 45.04 -36.11 -21.45
C SER A 184 44.52 -35.65 -20.08
N PRO A 185 45.36 -35.01 -19.23
CA PRO A 185 44.90 -34.45 -17.96
C PRO A 185 43.70 -33.52 -18.20
N ILE A 186 42.71 -33.59 -17.33
CA ILE A 186 41.58 -32.65 -17.39
C ILE A 186 42.18 -31.26 -17.16
N VAL A 187 41.79 -30.29 -17.99
CA VAL A 187 42.17 -28.89 -17.82
C VAL A 187 40.89 -28.11 -17.55
N ALA A 188 40.78 -27.52 -16.37
CA ALA A 188 39.61 -26.74 -15.97
C ALA A 188 40.02 -25.35 -15.49
N THR A 189 39.21 -24.34 -15.85
CA THR A 189 39.33 -22.99 -15.30
C THR A 189 38.30 -22.84 -14.19
N ILE A 190 38.75 -22.61 -12.96
CA ILE A 190 37.86 -22.46 -11.82
C ILE A 190 37.68 -20.97 -11.54
N GLN A 191 36.41 -20.55 -11.51
CA GLN A 191 36.02 -19.21 -11.11
C GLN A 191 35.94 -19.16 -9.58
N MET A 192 36.70 -18.25 -8.98
CA MET A 192 36.73 -18.03 -7.54
C MET A 192 35.91 -16.79 -7.19
N GLU A 193 34.97 -16.93 -6.26
CA GLU A 193 34.14 -15.85 -5.74
C GLU A 193 34.59 -15.47 -4.33
N ARG A 194 34.79 -14.16 -4.10
CA ARG A 194 35.04 -13.63 -2.75
C ARG A 194 33.80 -13.78 -1.88
N MET A 195 33.97 -14.09 -0.61
CA MET A 195 32.87 -14.22 0.34
C MET A 195 32.21 -12.89 0.75
N LEU A 196 32.84 -11.75 0.43
CA LEU A 196 32.51 -10.44 1.00
C LEU A 196 31.98 -9.47 -0.06
N ALA A 197 31.17 -8.51 0.39
CA ALA A 197 30.83 -7.31 -0.36
C ALA A 197 31.82 -6.18 -0.01
N LYS A 198 32.12 -5.32 -0.99
CA LYS A 198 32.89 -4.09 -0.79
C LYS A 198 31.97 -2.88 -0.92
N VAL A 199 32.00 -1.98 0.05
CA VAL A 199 31.20 -0.74 0.06
C VAL A 199 32.15 0.46 0.06
N ASN A 200 32.17 1.19 -1.06
CA ASN A 200 32.88 2.45 -1.22
C ASN A 200 31.89 3.59 -1.07
N LEU A 201 31.87 4.25 0.08
CA LEU A 201 30.99 5.36 0.38
C LEU A 201 31.71 6.70 0.20
N THR A 202 31.06 7.64 -0.46
CA THR A 202 31.42 9.07 -0.47
C THR A 202 30.25 9.90 0.03
N VAL A 203 30.44 10.63 1.12
CA VAL A 203 29.48 11.59 1.68
C VAL A 203 29.93 13.00 1.35
N LYS A 204 29.05 13.76 0.71
CA LYS A 204 29.25 15.18 0.39
C LYS A 204 28.05 16.01 0.84
N SER A 205 28.25 17.30 1.02
CA SER A 205 27.19 18.28 1.32
C SER A 205 27.06 19.30 0.19
N VAL A 206 25.82 19.57 -0.23
CA VAL A 206 25.46 20.62 -1.21
C VAL A 206 24.26 21.35 -0.63
N LEU A 207 24.54 22.34 0.21
CA LEU A 207 23.55 23.02 1.03
C LEU A 207 23.17 24.40 0.47
N PRO A 208 22.00 24.94 0.83
CA PRO A 208 21.63 26.33 0.55
C PRO A 208 22.64 27.34 1.12
N ASN A 209 22.66 28.54 0.56
CA ASN A 209 23.58 29.60 1.00
C ASN A 209 23.29 29.99 2.47
N GLY A 210 24.32 30.01 3.32
CA GLY A 210 24.20 30.29 4.76
C GLY A 210 23.94 29.07 5.64
N GLU A 211 23.92 27.86 5.06
CA GLU A 211 23.80 26.60 5.79
C GLU A 211 25.11 25.79 5.72
N ASN A 212 25.42 25.05 6.79
CA ASN A 212 26.62 24.21 6.88
C ASN A 212 26.30 22.86 7.53
N PHE A 213 27.05 21.81 7.17
CA PHE A 213 26.97 20.51 7.83
C PHE A 213 28.38 19.97 8.08
N LYS A 214 28.71 19.79 9.36
CA LYS A 214 29.97 19.20 9.81
C LYS A 214 29.69 17.75 10.20
N ILE A 215 30.21 16.81 9.42
CA ILE A 215 30.07 15.38 9.69
C ILE A 215 30.88 15.05 10.95
N SER A 216 30.23 14.36 11.89
CA SER A 216 30.80 13.90 13.16
C SER A 216 31.08 12.39 13.14
N SER A 217 30.17 11.58 12.60
CA SER A 217 30.38 10.13 12.46
C SER A 217 29.72 9.58 11.19
N VAL A 218 30.34 8.55 10.62
CA VAL A 218 29.80 7.77 9.50
C VAL A 218 30.04 6.28 9.79
N ARG A 219 28.95 5.50 9.82
CA ARG A 219 29.02 4.06 10.17
C ARG A 219 27.97 3.22 9.45
N LEU A 220 28.20 1.90 9.41
CA LEU A 220 27.21 0.92 8.97
C LEU A 220 26.44 0.37 10.18
N ASN A 221 25.16 0.13 9.98
CA ASN A 221 24.30 -0.56 10.92
C ASN A 221 23.61 -1.73 10.25
N HIS A 222 23.18 -2.69 11.07
CA HIS A 222 22.65 -3.98 10.64
C HIS A 222 23.58 -4.74 9.68
N VAL A 223 24.87 -4.82 10.00
CA VAL A 223 25.81 -5.70 9.30
C VAL A 223 25.65 -7.12 9.87
N PRO A 224 25.52 -8.18 9.05
CA PRO A 224 25.42 -9.53 9.59
C PRO A 224 26.65 -9.91 10.42
N ASP A 225 26.47 -10.53 11.60
CA ASP A 225 27.56 -11.05 12.45
C ASP A 225 28.22 -12.34 11.92
N ALA A 226 27.91 -12.75 10.69
CA ALA A 226 28.53 -13.92 10.09
C ALA A 226 28.62 -13.86 8.56
N ALA A 227 29.70 -14.43 8.01
CA ALA A 227 29.92 -14.66 6.59
C ALA A 227 30.06 -16.16 6.27
N TRP A 228 29.16 -16.71 5.47
CA TRP A 228 29.19 -18.12 5.07
C TRP A 228 30.22 -18.36 3.98
N LEU A 229 30.94 -19.49 4.05
CA LEU A 229 31.95 -19.84 3.04
C LEU A 229 31.30 -20.07 1.68
N ALA A 230 30.29 -20.93 1.64
CA ALA A 230 29.55 -21.23 0.42
C ALA A 230 28.55 -20.11 0.06
N PRO A 231 28.33 -19.85 -1.24
CA PRO A 231 27.24 -19.00 -1.70
C PRO A 231 25.89 -19.69 -1.44
N SER A 232 24.84 -18.89 -1.29
CA SER A 232 23.47 -19.37 -1.11
C SER A 232 22.56 -18.84 -2.21
N ALA A 233 21.72 -19.69 -2.79
CA ALA A 233 20.67 -19.25 -3.71
C ALA A 233 19.45 -18.64 -2.98
N ALA A 234 19.38 -18.77 -1.64
CA ALA A 234 18.26 -18.25 -0.86
C ALA A 234 18.18 -16.71 -0.91
N THR A 235 16.96 -16.19 -0.90
CA THR A 235 16.66 -14.76 -0.79
C THR A 235 15.42 -14.59 0.10
N PRO A 236 15.48 -13.85 1.21
CA PRO A 236 16.63 -13.18 1.82
C PRO A 236 17.73 -14.12 2.32
N PHE A 237 18.95 -13.60 2.41
CA PHE A 237 20.09 -14.31 2.97
C PHE A 237 21.13 -13.32 3.55
N PRO A 238 21.74 -13.61 4.72
CA PRO A 238 21.45 -14.70 5.64
C PRO A 238 20.02 -14.62 6.18
N ALA A 239 19.45 -15.75 6.60
CA ALA A 239 18.18 -15.75 7.30
C ALA A 239 18.31 -14.92 8.58
N LYS A 240 17.37 -13.99 8.84
CA LYS A 240 17.44 -13.07 9.99
C LYS A 240 17.53 -13.77 11.35
N THR A 241 16.95 -14.95 11.47
CA THR A 241 16.99 -15.79 12.68
C THR A 241 18.36 -16.43 12.93
N SER A 242 19.26 -16.37 11.96
CA SER A 242 20.58 -16.99 12.00
C SER A 242 21.72 -15.98 12.23
N ILE A 243 21.39 -14.70 12.43
CA ILE A 243 22.34 -13.61 12.62
C ILE A 243 21.89 -12.69 13.76
N THR A 244 22.85 -12.04 14.41
CA THR A 244 22.64 -10.86 15.27
C THR A 244 23.22 -9.65 14.53
N PRO A 245 22.41 -8.69 14.07
CA PRO A 245 22.96 -7.56 13.33
C PRO A 245 23.91 -6.71 14.19
N ILE A 246 25.05 -6.35 13.62
CA ILE A 246 26.06 -5.47 14.22
C ILE A 246 25.74 -4.02 13.83
N ASP A 247 25.69 -3.18 14.85
CA ASP A 247 25.55 -1.74 14.73
C ASP A 247 26.86 -1.02 15.04
N ASN A 248 26.98 0.21 14.53
CA ASN A 248 28.20 1.01 14.61
C ASN A 248 29.42 0.35 13.94
N TYR A 249 29.18 -0.51 12.96
CA TYR A 249 30.22 -1.24 12.24
C TYR A 249 31.11 -0.30 11.43
N GLY A 250 32.42 -0.41 11.63
CA GLY A 250 33.43 0.38 10.93
C GLY A 250 33.27 1.89 11.11
N ASP A 251 32.79 2.35 12.27
CA ASP A 251 32.53 3.77 12.57
C ASP A 251 33.78 4.64 12.35
N ILE A 252 33.57 5.79 11.72
CA ILE A 252 34.58 6.83 11.55
C ILE A 252 34.09 8.09 12.23
N THR A 253 34.72 8.40 13.35
CA THR A 253 34.57 9.71 14.00
C THR A 253 35.48 10.71 13.30
N LYS A 254 34.91 11.78 12.74
CA LYS A 254 35.65 12.89 12.14
C LYS A 254 35.20 14.20 12.78
N ASN A 255 36.15 15.10 13.00
CA ASN A 255 35.85 16.46 13.45
C ASN A 255 36.27 17.45 12.36
N GLY A 256 35.46 17.62 11.30
CA GLY A 256 35.79 18.57 10.24
C GLY A 256 34.73 18.76 9.17
N THR A 257 34.81 19.88 8.46
CA THR A 257 33.98 20.19 7.29
C THR A 257 34.61 19.57 6.02
N GLY A 258 33.77 19.06 5.10
CA GLY A 258 34.20 18.56 3.79
C GLY A 258 33.75 17.13 3.47
N GLU A 259 34.10 16.68 2.26
CA GLU A 259 33.80 15.34 1.76
C GLU A 259 34.44 14.26 2.65
N VAL A 260 33.72 13.16 2.87
CA VAL A 260 34.19 11.98 3.61
C VAL A 260 34.08 10.78 2.69
N SER A 261 35.20 10.11 2.46
CA SER A 261 35.25 8.85 1.71
C SER A 261 35.70 7.70 2.60
N VAL A 262 34.92 6.62 2.57
CA VAL A 262 35.06 5.42 3.41
C VAL A 262 34.97 4.18 2.55
N LEU A 263 35.75 3.16 2.89
CA LEU A 263 35.68 1.83 2.29
C LEU A 263 35.43 0.82 3.40
N TRP A 264 34.39 -0.01 3.30
CA TRP A 264 34.16 -1.15 4.19
C TRP A 264 34.11 -2.46 3.39
N TYR A 265 34.58 -3.53 3.99
CA TYR A 265 34.16 -4.89 3.64
C TYR A 265 33.10 -5.37 4.60
N MET A 266 32.16 -6.17 4.13
CA MET A 266 31.16 -6.79 4.99
C MET A 266 30.66 -8.11 4.41
N PRO A 267 30.04 -8.98 5.22
CA PRO A 267 29.33 -10.15 4.71
C PRO A 267 28.19 -9.74 3.76
N GLU A 268 27.77 -10.67 2.90
CA GLU A 268 26.57 -10.45 2.09
C GLU A 268 25.33 -10.22 2.99
N ASN A 269 24.48 -9.28 2.57
CA ASN A 269 23.20 -9.01 3.21
C ASN A 269 22.14 -8.75 2.12
N ARG A 270 21.42 -9.80 1.74
CA ARG A 270 20.38 -9.77 0.71
C ARG A 270 19.00 -9.77 1.35
N ARG A 271 18.30 -8.64 1.31
CA ARG A 271 16.97 -8.44 1.94
C ARG A 271 15.81 -8.28 0.96
N GLY A 272 16.08 -8.27 -0.34
CA GLY A 272 15.05 -8.16 -1.37
C GLY A 272 14.79 -6.73 -1.85
N THR A 273 13.61 -6.55 -2.45
CA THR A 273 13.20 -5.30 -3.12
C THR A 273 11.95 -4.73 -2.46
N GLY A 274 11.98 -3.45 -2.08
CA GLY A 274 10.86 -2.73 -1.45
C GLY A 274 9.98 -1.95 -2.43
N THR A 275 8.96 -1.27 -1.90
CA THR A 275 7.92 -0.57 -2.70
C THR A 275 8.21 0.89 -3.05
N ALA A 276 9.38 1.42 -2.68
CA ALA A 276 9.67 2.85 -2.83
C ALA A 276 9.68 3.31 -4.31
N THR A 277 9.16 4.51 -4.58
CA THR A 277 9.17 5.12 -5.92
C THR A 277 10.24 6.20 -6.08
N SER A 278 10.90 6.59 -4.98
CA SER A 278 11.96 7.59 -4.94
C SER A 278 12.97 7.25 -3.84
N SER A 279 14.16 7.85 -3.91
CA SER A 279 15.25 7.54 -2.97
C SER A 279 14.92 7.90 -1.51
N SER A 280 14.15 8.96 -1.26
CA SER A 280 13.67 9.31 0.08
C SER A 280 12.66 8.29 0.63
N GLY A 281 12.00 7.54 -0.24
CA GLY A 281 11.12 6.44 0.14
C GLY A 281 11.85 5.15 0.49
N LYS A 282 13.17 5.03 0.30
CA LYS A 282 13.90 3.80 0.61
C LYS A 282 14.10 3.63 2.12
N THR A 283 13.10 3.05 2.79
CA THR A 283 13.01 2.90 4.25
C THR A 283 12.79 1.44 4.67
N ALA A 284 12.97 1.12 5.95
CA ALA A 284 12.56 -0.18 6.51
C ALA A 284 11.07 -0.48 6.28
N ALA A 285 10.20 0.52 6.48
CA ALA A 285 8.75 0.35 6.32
C ALA A 285 8.36 -0.09 4.91
N ASN A 286 8.97 0.50 3.88
CA ASN A 286 8.68 0.16 2.49
C ASN A 286 9.24 -1.21 2.07
N LEU A 287 10.27 -1.72 2.75
CA LEU A 287 10.70 -3.11 2.59
C LEU A 287 9.77 -4.06 3.35
N ASN A 288 9.42 -3.72 4.59
CA ASN A 288 8.52 -4.49 5.45
C ASN A 288 7.11 -4.66 4.86
N ALA A 289 6.68 -3.73 3.99
CA ALA A 289 5.44 -3.83 3.23
C ALA A 289 5.45 -4.97 2.19
N VAL A 290 6.62 -5.35 1.66
CA VAL A 290 6.79 -6.50 0.75
C VAL A 290 7.14 -7.75 1.53
N GLN A 291 8.07 -7.63 2.48
CA GLN A 291 8.58 -8.75 3.25
C GLN A 291 8.78 -8.38 4.73
N ALA A 292 7.85 -8.85 5.55
CA ALA A 292 7.72 -8.43 6.95
C ALA A 292 8.99 -8.69 7.79
N GLY A 293 9.51 -7.61 8.38
CA GLY A 293 10.65 -7.61 9.28
C GLY A 293 12.01 -7.69 8.59
N GLU A 294 12.09 -7.72 7.25
CA GLU A 294 13.38 -7.68 6.55
C GLU A 294 13.99 -6.28 6.52
N GLY A 295 13.16 -5.23 6.60
CA GLY A 295 13.58 -3.84 6.79
C GLY A 295 14.36 -3.61 8.08
N ASP A 296 14.09 -4.43 9.10
CA ASP A 296 14.73 -4.35 10.42
C ASP A 296 16.11 -5.03 10.43
N ALA A 297 16.45 -5.77 9.37
CA ALA A 297 17.74 -6.42 9.18
C ALA A 297 18.49 -5.92 7.93
N ALA A 298 17.97 -4.88 7.28
CA ALA A 298 18.59 -4.28 6.10
C ALA A 298 19.70 -3.30 6.49
N THR A 299 20.87 -3.48 5.87
CA THR A 299 22.04 -2.63 6.13
C THR A 299 21.79 -1.20 5.69
N TYR A 300 22.15 -0.26 6.56
CA TYR A 300 22.09 1.16 6.25
C TYR A 300 23.33 1.89 6.73
N VAL A 301 23.63 2.99 6.04
CA VAL A 301 24.62 3.98 6.46
C VAL A 301 23.93 4.97 7.39
N GLU A 302 24.54 5.25 8.53
CA GLU A 302 24.17 6.35 9.41
C GLU A 302 25.26 7.42 9.37
N ILE A 303 24.84 8.66 9.09
CA ILE A 303 25.70 9.84 9.10
C ILE A 303 25.19 10.77 10.18
N THR A 304 26.03 11.10 11.14
CA THR A 304 25.72 12.08 12.18
C THR A 304 26.59 13.31 12.02
N GLY A 305 26.09 14.47 12.42
CA GLY A 305 26.85 15.70 12.34
C GLY A 305 26.12 16.92 12.86
N ASP A 306 26.85 18.03 12.93
CA ASP A 306 26.32 19.34 13.32
C ASP A 306 25.83 20.07 12.08
N TYR A 307 24.53 20.40 12.04
CA TYR A 307 23.89 21.19 10.99
C TYR A 307 23.68 22.62 11.45
N THR A 308 24.28 23.60 10.78
CA THR A 308 24.21 25.02 11.16
C THR A 308 23.43 25.82 10.13
N VAL A 309 22.51 26.68 10.58
CA VAL A 309 21.77 27.65 9.76
C VAL A 309 21.82 29.00 10.47
N GLY A 310 22.48 29.99 9.88
CA GLY A 310 22.72 31.27 10.55
C GLY A 310 23.48 31.08 11.87
N ASN A 311 22.87 31.45 13.00
CA ASN A 311 23.43 31.29 14.34
C ASN A 311 22.96 30.03 15.10
N TYR A 312 22.19 29.16 14.44
CA TYR A 312 21.60 27.97 15.05
C TYR A 312 22.35 26.73 14.61
N THR A 313 22.78 25.89 15.56
CA THR A 313 23.38 24.57 15.29
C THR A 313 22.46 23.49 15.86
N TYR A 314 22.26 22.44 15.07
CA TYR A 314 21.42 21.29 15.36
C TYR A 314 22.25 20.01 15.23
N GLY A 315 22.00 19.01 16.07
CA GLY A 315 22.47 17.65 15.78
C GLY A 315 21.61 17.06 14.65
N ALA A 316 22.19 16.48 13.61
CA ALA A 316 21.43 15.84 12.53
C ALA A 316 21.93 14.42 12.26
N VAL A 317 20.98 13.51 12.05
CA VAL A 317 21.22 12.10 11.75
C VAL A 317 20.52 11.75 10.44
N TYR A 318 21.28 11.21 9.49
CA TYR A 318 20.80 10.79 8.18
C TYR A 318 20.96 9.28 8.04
N ARG A 319 19.84 8.58 7.84
CA ARG A 319 19.79 7.13 7.61
C ARG A 319 19.63 6.82 6.13
N ASN A 320 20.48 5.98 5.55
CA ASN A 320 20.39 5.62 4.13
C ASN A 320 20.58 4.12 3.94
N TYR A 321 19.49 3.42 3.57
CA TYR A 321 19.53 1.99 3.27
C TYR A 321 20.26 1.73 1.94
N ILE A 322 21.24 0.83 1.97
CA ILE A 322 22.13 0.55 0.83
C ILE A 322 21.77 -0.78 0.17
N GLY A 323 22.20 -0.98 -1.07
CA GLY A 323 21.90 -2.18 -1.87
C GLY A 323 22.10 -1.93 -3.37
N GLY A 324 21.56 -2.80 -4.22
CA GLY A 324 21.78 -2.77 -5.69
C GLY A 324 21.32 -1.48 -6.40
N ASN A 325 20.45 -0.67 -5.79
CA ASN A 325 20.10 0.65 -6.29
C ASN A 325 19.70 1.62 -5.16
N SER A 326 19.44 2.89 -5.48
CA SER A 326 19.12 3.94 -4.50
C SER A 326 17.63 4.05 -4.14
N VAL A 327 16.75 3.20 -4.68
CA VAL A 327 15.29 3.33 -4.58
C VAL A 327 14.66 2.08 -3.97
N THR A 328 14.76 0.94 -4.63
CA THR A 328 13.99 -0.27 -4.28
C THR A 328 14.84 -1.44 -3.78
N ASP A 329 16.11 -1.55 -4.15
CA ASP A 329 16.90 -2.77 -3.92
C ASP A 329 17.79 -2.68 -2.66
N TYR A 330 17.58 -3.59 -1.70
CA TYR A 330 18.27 -3.67 -0.40
C TYR A 330 19.30 -4.82 -0.36
N ASN A 331 19.71 -5.36 -1.51
CA ASN A 331 20.63 -6.49 -1.58
C ASN A 331 22.09 -6.03 -1.70
N LEU A 332 22.92 -6.53 -0.78
CA LEU A 332 24.38 -6.51 -0.82
C LEU A 332 24.88 -7.93 -1.05
N ALA A 333 25.30 -8.24 -2.27
CA ALA A 333 25.79 -9.56 -2.64
C ALA A 333 27.31 -9.67 -2.38
N ARG A 334 27.76 -10.90 -2.13
CA ARG A 334 29.19 -11.22 -2.10
C ARG A 334 29.85 -10.94 -3.45
N ASN A 335 31.18 -10.86 -3.46
CA ASN A 335 32.00 -10.62 -4.65
C ASN A 335 31.58 -9.38 -5.47
N SER A 336 30.91 -8.41 -4.83
CA SER A 336 30.35 -7.22 -5.47
C SER A 336 30.91 -5.96 -4.84
N ALA A 337 31.10 -4.91 -5.64
CA ALA A 337 31.52 -3.60 -5.16
C ALA A 337 30.41 -2.55 -5.34
N TYR A 338 30.07 -1.87 -4.25
CA TYR A 338 29.03 -0.86 -4.18
C TYR A 338 29.67 0.52 -4.04
N ASN A 339 29.64 1.30 -5.12
CA ASN A 339 30.08 2.69 -5.11
C ASN A 339 28.89 3.60 -4.80
N ILE A 340 28.86 4.16 -3.59
CA ILE A 340 27.71 4.88 -3.04
C ILE A 340 28.09 6.34 -2.83
N SER A 341 27.34 7.26 -3.44
CA SER A 341 27.48 8.69 -3.16
C SER A 341 26.23 9.22 -2.46
N ILE A 342 26.40 9.72 -1.24
CA ILE A 342 25.34 10.37 -0.46
C ILE A 342 25.58 11.88 -0.48
N THR A 343 24.57 12.64 -0.91
CA THR A 343 24.61 14.11 -0.93
C THR A 343 23.64 14.66 0.09
N ILE A 344 24.17 15.29 1.15
CA ILE A 344 23.38 16.03 2.13
C ILE A 344 22.97 17.37 1.52
N ARG A 345 21.67 17.56 1.27
CA ARG A 345 21.10 18.78 0.66
C ARG A 345 20.37 19.68 1.63
N GLY A 346 20.07 19.14 2.80
CA GLY A 346 19.59 19.91 3.93
C GLY A 346 18.89 19.03 4.95
N LYS A 347 18.35 19.67 5.99
CA LYS A 347 17.73 18.97 7.13
C LYS A 347 16.44 18.20 6.80
N ASN A 348 15.73 18.58 5.72
CA ASN A 348 14.48 18.01 5.20
C ASN A 348 13.75 17.05 6.16
N THR A 349 13.13 17.57 7.22
CA THR A 349 12.49 16.75 8.27
C THR A 349 11.22 16.02 7.82
N SER A 350 10.74 16.30 6.60
CA SER A 350 9.68 15.51 5.97
C SER A 350 10.19 14.15 5.45
N ASP A 351 11.50 13.99 5.26
CA ASP A 351 12.11 12.70 4.99
C ASP A 351 12.27 11.94 6.32
N SER A 352 11.50 10.86 6.49
CA SER A 352 11.45 10.08 7.73
C SER A 352 12.78 9.40 8.10
N ARG A 353 13.74 9.40 7.18
CA ARG A 353 15.10 8.91 7.42
C ARG A 353 16.01 9.93 8.09
N ILE A 354 15.58 11.20 8.19
CA ILE A 354 16.35 12.30 8.74
C ILE A 354 15.78 12.70 10.10
N ARG A 355 16.66 12.81 11.10
CA ARG A 355 16.31 13.31 12.44
C ARG A 355 17.17 14.51 12.78
N VAL A 356 16.59 15.51 13.43
CA VAL A 356 17.25 16.78 13.79
C VAL A 356 16.95 17.10 15.25
N TYR A 357 17.97 17.48 16.00
CA TYR A 357 17.94 17.73 17.45
C TYR A 357 18.26 19.22 17.72
N GLY A 358 17.57 19.84 18.68
CA GLY A 358 17.54 21.30 18.92
C GLY A 358 18.82 21.96 19.46
N GLN A 359 18.73 23.27 19.80
CA GLN A 359 19.86 24.20 20.00
C GLN A 359 20.72 23.99 21.27
N ALA A 360 20.35 23.11 22.21
CA ALA A 360 21.12 22.84 23.43
C ALA A 360 22.24 21.81 23.21
N TYR A 361 22.92 21.89 22.06
CA TYR A 361 23.92 20.92 21.64
C TYR A 361 25.33 21.46 21.87
N THR A 362 25.90 21.18 23.03
CA THR A 362 27.33 21.39 23.26
C THR A 362 28.09 20.22 22.65
N ALA A 363 28.68 20.44 21.48
CA ALA A 363 29.71 19.63 20.80
C ALA A 363 29.69 18.10 21.06
N LEU A 364 29.35 17.33 20.03
CA LEU A 364 29.52 15.87 19.97
C LEU A 364 30.93 15.43 20.40
N ALA A 365 31.04 14.81 21.58
CA ALA A 365 32.22 14.04 21.94
C ALA A 365 32.07 12.58 21.49
N GLU A 366 30.89 11.95 21.65
CA GLU A 366 30.64 10.54 21.31
C GLU A 366 29.17 10.26 20.93
N ALA A 367 28.93 9.21 20.13
CA ALA A 367 27.63 8.89 19.53
C ALA A 367 26.58 8.30 20.49
N GLY A 368 26.99 7.85 21.69
CA GLY A 368 26.10 7.22 22.68
C GLY A 368 25.25 8.19 23.51
N GLU A 369 25.50 9.50 23.43
CA GLU A 369 24.79 10.50 24.26
C GLU A 369 23.46 11.00 23.67
N ILE A 370 23.11 10.58 22.44
CA ILE A 370 21.87 11.01 21.77
C ILE A 370 20.62 10.38 22.42
N ASP A 371 20.76 9.27 23.16
CA ASP A 371 19.63 8.46 23.64
C ASP A 371 19.12 8.81 25.06
N ASN A 372 19.74 9.76 25.78
CA ASN A 372 19.50 9.93 27.23
C ASN A 372 19.25 11.36 27.76
N ASN A 373 18.88 12.36 26.95
CA ASN A 373 18.63 13.74 27.46
C ASN A 373 17.18 14.24 27.24
N PRO A 374 16.38 14.49 28.30
CA PRO A 374 14.98 14.95 28.18
C PRO A 374 14.85 16.47 27.94
N ASN A 375 15.53 17.01 26.93
CA ASN A 375 15.70 18.47 26.72
C ASN A 375 15.32 18.97 25.32
N THR A 376 14.37 18.33 24.64
CA THR A 376 13.92 18.74 23.30
C THR A 376 12.56 19.45 23.35
N VAL A 377 12.39 20.51 22.54
CA VAL A 377 11.05 21.06 22.27
C VAL A 377 10.19 19.99 21.60
N PRO A 378 8.87 19.98 21.80
CA PRO A 378 8.03 18.95 21.20
C PRO A 378 8.09 19.02 19.66
N VAL A 379 7.98 17.89 18.98
CA VAL A 379 7.87 17.80 17.52
C VAL A 379 6.44 17.40 17.19
N MET A 380 5.79 18.18 16.32
CA MET A 380 4.38 18.02 15.99
C MET A 380 4.19 17.45 14.59
N ASP A 381 3.34 16.43 14.49
CA ASP A 381 2.90 15.91 13.19
C ASP A 381 1.80 16.77 12.59
N ALA A 382 1.56 16.59 11.29
CA ALA A 382 0.39 17.13 10.62
C ALA A 382 -0.90 16.66 11.32
N VAL A 383 -1.95 17.48 11.27
CA VAL A 383 -3.29 17.04 11.69
C VAL A 383 -3.70 15.86 10.82
N LYS A 384 -3.98 14.72 11.47
CA LYS A 384 -4.29 13.44 10.82
C LYS A 384 -5.73 13.40 10.32
N SER A 385 -6.66 13.92 11.12
CA SER A 385 -8.08 13.96 10.78
C SER A 385 -8.80 15.09 11.52
N VAL A 386 -9.88 15.57 10.93
CA VAL A 386 -10.86 16.44 11.57
C VAL A 386 -12.25 15.86 11.31
N ARG A 387 -12.97 15.53 12.37
CA ARG A 387 -14.30 14.90 12.31
C ARG A 387 -15.33 15.81 12.95
N GLN A 388 -16.33 16.23 12.18
CA GLN A 388 -17.44 17.03 12.71
C GLN A 388 -18.18 16.24 13.81
N THR A 389 -18.55 16.86 14.92
CA THR A 389 -19.28 16.22 16.02
C THR A 389 -20.55 16.96 16.44
N GLY A 390 -20.81 18.10 15.81
CA GLY A 390 -22.00 18.92 16.01
C GLY A 390 -22.05 20.04 14.96
N ARG A 391 -23.08 20.89 14.99
CA ARG A 391 -23.28 21.95 13.99
C ARG A 391 -22.10 22.94 13.91
N SER A 392 -21.46 23.20 15.05
CA SER A 392 -20.34 24.15 15.19
C SER A 392 -19.13 23.53 15.91
N GLU A 393 -19.08 22.20 15.99
CA GLU A 393 -18.05 21.47 16.73
C GLU A 393 -17.43 20.35 15.91
N ALA A 394 -16.14 20.11 16.11
CA ALA A 394 -15.40 19.00 15.51
C ALA A 394 -14.31 18.50 16.46
N VAL A 395 -13.79 17.30 16.22
CA VAL A 395 -12.62 16.75 16.91
C VAL A 395 -11.47 16.59 15.91
N ALA A 396 -10.32 17.16 16.24
CA ALA A 396 -9.08 17.02 15.47
C ALA A 396 -8.13 16.04 16.16
N VAL A 397 -7.40 15.25 15.36
CA VAL A 397 -6.42 14.27 15.85
C VAL A 397 -5.03 14.58 15.29
N SER A 398 -4.00 14.50 16.12
CA SER A 398 -2.58 14.61 15.71
C SER A 398 -1.69 13.78 16.65
N SER A 399 -0.39 13.73 16.36
CA SER A 399 0.61 13.13 17.24
C SER A 399 1.77 14.09 17.48
N MET A 400 2.46 13.80 18.58
CA MET A 400 3.62 14.55 19.04
C MET A 400 4.72 13.60 19.48
N THR A 401 5.97 13.97 19.24
CA THR A 401 7.15 13.33 19.81
C THR A 401 7.89 14.33 20.69
N VAL A 402 8.20 13.94 21.92
CA VAL A 402 8.90 14.76 22.91
C VAL A 402 9.72 13.86 23.83
N ASP A 403 10.95 14.27 24.14
CA ASP A 403 11.78 13.62 25.15
C ASP A 403 11.47 14.26 26.50
N GLY A 404 10.47 13.71 27.21
CA GLY A 404 9.99 14.21 28.50
C GLY A 404 8.49 14.55 28.48
N SER A 405 8.08 15.53 29.29
CA SER A 405 6.68 15.96 29.37
C SER A 405 6.44 17.34 28.76
N THR A 406 5.40 17.45 27.95
CA THR A 406 4.83 18.70 27.43
C THR A 406 3.84 19.28 28.43
N THR A 407 3.85 20.59 28.62
CA THR A 407 3.00 21.30 29.59
C THR A 407 1.67 21.76 28.98
N ARG A 408 1.65 22.02 27.66
CA ARG A 408 0.44 22.39 26.91
C ARG A 408 0.46 21.75 25.52
N ARG A 409 -0.68 21.25 25.06
CA ARG A 409 -0.85 20.78 23.66
C ARG A 409 -2.25 21.06 23.15
N GLY A 410 -2.42 21.05 21.84
CA GLY A 410 -3.73 21.32 21.24
C GLY A 410 -3.66 21.62 19.76
N PHE A 411 -4.57 22.51 19.34
CA PHE A 411 -4.72 22.95 17.96
C PHE A 411 -5.00 24.45 17.88
N VAL A 412 -4.56 25.07 16.78
CA VAL A 412 -4.91 26.45 16.41
C VAL A 412 -5.55 26.46 15.03
N TYR A 413 -6.63 27.21 14.84
CA TYR A 413 -7.41 27.19 13.61
C TYR A 413 -8.03 28.55 13.25
N SER A 414 -8.21 28.79 11.94
CA SER A 414 -8.79 30.02 11.40
C SER A 414 -9.48 29.79 10.05
N ALA A 415 -10.54 30.53 9.78
CA ALA A 415 -11.17 30.58 8.45
C ALA A 415 -10.47 31.55 7.48
N THR A 416 -9.59 32.42 7.98
CA THR A 416 -8.98 33.51 7.20
C THR A 416 -7.46 33.47 7.19
N VAL A 417 -6.83 32.92 8.22
CA VAL A 417 -5.37 32.83 8.32
C VAL A 417 -4.89 31.46 7.83
N SER A 418 -4.25 31.43 6.67
CA SER A 418 -3.82 30.20 5.99
C SER A 418 -2.32 29.92 6.03
N ASN A 419 -1.52 30.87 6.52
CA ASN A 419 -0.06 30.78 6.53
C ASN A 419 0.50 30.40 7.90
N GLU A 420 1.64 29.71 7.93
CA GLU A 420 2.28 29.23 9.15
C GLU A 420 2.73 30.35 10.09
N ALA A 421 3.13 31.51 9.57
CA ALA A 421 3.61 32.60 10.42
C ALA A 421 2.48 33.23 11.25
N GLY A 422 1.26 33.30 10.70
CA GLY A 422 0.10 33.90 11.36
C GLY A 422 -0.76 32.89 12.13
N LEU A 423 -0.79 31.62 11.71
CA LEU A 423 -1.61 30.59 12.34
C LEU A 423 -0.89 29.99 13.56
N ILE A 424 -0.85 30.77 14.63
CA ILE A 424 -0.18 30.46 15.91
C ILE A 424 -1.08 30.82 17.09
N GLU A 425 -0.79 30.29 18.29
CA GLU A 425 -1.51 30.62 19.51
C GLU A 425 -1.44 32.14 19.77
N GLY A 426 -2.59 32.76 20.05
CA GLY A 426 -2.68 34.21 20.28
C GLY A 426 -2.62 35.09 19.02
N GLY A 427 -2.52 34.48 17.83
CA GLY A 427 -2.56 35.19 16.56
C GLY A 427 -3.90 35.90 16.30
N THR A 428 -3.87 37.01 15.55
CA THR A 428 -5.10 37.73 15.16
C THR A 428 -5.99 36.86 14.27
N ASN A 429 -7.29 36.79 14.57
CA ASN A 429 -8.27 35.92 13.90
C ASN A 429 -7.95 34.41 13.97
N VAL A 430 -7.20 33.98 14.99
CA VAL A 430 -6.90 32.56 15.27
C VAL A 430 -7.65 32.14 16.53
N THR A 431 -8.29 30.97 16.47
CA THR A 431 -8.93 30.31 17.61
C THR A 431 -8.06 29.16 18.08
N SER A 432 -7.98 28.93 19.39
CA SER A 432 -7.16 27.89 20.00
C SER A 432 -8.02 26.87 20.77
N ALA A 433 -7.73 25.58 20.57
CA ALA A 433 -8.26 24.47 21.37
C ALA A 433 -7.08 23.80 22.09
N ILE A 434 -6.76 24.28 23.28
CA ILE A 434 -5.53 23.93 24.02
C ILE A 434 -5.88 23.32 25.38
N SER A 435 -5.13 22.28 25.75
CA SER A 435 -5.19 21.62 27.06
C SER A 435 -3.85 21.76 27.78
N GLY A 436 -3.89 22.08 29.07
CA GLY A 436 -2.74 22.06 29.96
C GLY A 436 -2.64 20.74 30.73
N GLY A 437 -1.43 20.30 31.04
CA GLY A 437 -1.17 19.04 31.75
C GLY A 437 0.24 18.52 31.52
N ASN A 438 0.55 17.32 32.01
CA ASN A 438 1.81 16.64 31.69
C ASN A 438 1.54 15.59 30.63
N PHE A 439 1.96 15.88 29.39
CA PHE A 439 1.72 15.01 28.24
C PHE A 439 3.03 14.40 27.74
N ILE A 440 2.98 13.13 27.36
CA ILE A 440 4.09 12.42 26.73
C ILE A 440 3.85 12.25 25.23
N SER A 441 4.84 11.68 24.53
CA SER A 441 4.74 11.30 23.12
C SER A 441 3.52 10.41 22.85
N GLY A 442 2.92 10.58 21.66
CA GLY A 442 1.77 9.79 21.22
C GLY A 442 0.68 10.62 20.55
N GLU A 443 -0.40 9.93 20.18
CA GLU A 443 -1.58 10.55 19.60
C GLU A 443 -2.43 11.29 20.65
N TYR A 444 -3.10 12.34 20.19
CA TYR A 444 -4.03 13.09 21.01
C TYR A 444 -5.12 13.76 20.17
N GLU A 445 -6.21 14.06 20.85
CA GLU A 445 -7.39 14.69 20.26
C GLU A 445 -7.64 16.08 20.87
N GLY A 446 -8.32 16.94 20.12
CA GLY A 446 -8.74 18.26 20.57
C GLY A 446 -10.09 18.67 20.00
N LYS A 447 -10.97 19.20 20.86
CA LYS A 447 -12.30 19.68 20.48
C LYS A 447 -12.23 21.10 19.92
N LEU A 448 -12.65 21.26 18.67
CA LEU A 448 -12.84 22.54 17.98
C LEU A 448 -14.28 23.01 18.21
N THR A 449 -14.48 24.33 18.36
CA THR A 449 -15.79 24.94 18.63
C THR A 449 -15.96 26.23 17.83
N GLY A 450 -17.17 26.77 17.77
CA GLY A 450 -17.45 28.03 17.08
C GLY A 450 -17.26 27.96 15.56
N LEU A 451 -17.30 26.76 14.99
CA LEU A 451 -17.14 26.56 13.56
C LEU A 451 -18.40 27.03 12.79
N GLN A 452 -18.19 27.76 11.70
CA GLN A 452 -19.24 28.15 10.77
C GLN A 452 -19.47 27.05 9.75
N GLN A 453 -20.71 26.83 9.34
CA GLN A 453 -21.08 25.80 8.35
C GLN A 453 -20.65 26.22 6.94
N GLY A 454 -20.36 25.24 6.07
CA GLY A 454 -19.95 25.48 4.68
C GLY A 454 -18.70 26.33 4.53
N THR A 455 -17.80 26.32 5.52
CA THR A 455 -16.65 27.22 5.62
C THR A 455 -15.35 26.43 5.62
N THR A 456 -14.36 26.88 4.84
CA THR A 456 -13.01 26.33 4.84
C THR A 456 -12.20 26.87 6.01
N TYR A 457 -11.53 25.98 6.74
CA TYR A 457 -10.65 26.29 7.86
C TYR A 457 -9.24 25.75 7.62
N TYR A 458 -8.26 26.49 8.12
CA TYR A 458 -6.86 26.12 8.23
C TYR A 458 -6.56 25.81 9.69
N ILE A 459 -5.88 24.70 9.97
CA ILE A 459 -5.60 24.20 11.33
C ILE A 459 -4.17 23.70 11.44
N ARG A 460 -3.56 23.86 12.63
CA ARG A 460 -2.27 23.28 12.99
C ARG A 460 -2.35 22.63 14.36
N SER A 461 -1.60 21.55 14.55
CA SER A 461 -1.28 20.99 15.86
C SER A 461 -0.30 21.92 16.60
N PHE A 462 -0.35 21.93 17.93
CA PHE A 462 0.44 22.78 18.81
C PHE A 462 0.91 22.01 20.03
N ALA A 463 2.14 22.26 20.48
CA ALA A 463 2.60 21.84 21.80
C ALA A 463 3.68 22.77 22.37
N ALA A 464 3.77 22.81 23.70
CA ALA A 464 4.72 23.61 24.44
C ALA A 464 5.23 22.86 25.68
N ASN A 465 6.53 22.99 25.96
CA ASN A 465 7.15 22.54 27.20
C ASN A 465 8.06 23.65 27.77
N SER A 466 8.86 23.34 28.79
CA SER A 466 9.80 24.31 29.38
C SER A 466 10.89 24.79 28.42
N GLN A 467 11.12 24.06 27.31
CA GLN A 467 12.14 24.39 26.31
C GLN A 467 11.59 25.27 25.18
N GLY A 468 10.26 25.33 24.99
CA GLY A 468 9.65 26.15 23.96
C GLY A 468 8.37 25.55 23.37
N GLU A 469 7.90 26.21 22.31
CA GLU A 469 6.62 25.92 21.66
C GLU A 469 6.81 25.60 20.19
N THR A 470 6.03 24.65 19.68
CA THR A 470 6.12 24.17 18.31
C THR A 470 4.74 23.91 17.73
N TYR A 471 4.70 23.88 16.40
CA TYR A 471 3.49 23.72 15.62
C TYR A 471 3.75 22.74 14.49
N GLY A 472 2.74 21.94 14.15
CA GLY A 472 2.77 21.11 12.96
C GLY A 472 2.55 21.93 11.68
N PRO A 473 2.58 21.30 10.50
CA PRO A 473 2.23 21.95 9.25
C PRO A 473 0.75 22.34 9.19
N VAL A 474 0.40 23.29 8.31
CA VAL A 474 -0.99 23.68 8.06
C VAL A 474 -1.74 22.54 7.38
N TYR A 475 -2.89 22.18 7.94
CA TYR A 475 -3.88 21.28 7.34
C TYR A 475 -5.15 22.08 7.00
N THR A 476 -5.81 21.73 5.89
CA THR A 476 -7.03 22.42 5.44
C THR A 476 -8.20 21.45 5.51
N PHE A 477 -9.32 21.89 6.08
CA PHE A 477 -10.58 21.14 6.07
C PHE A 477 -11.76 22.09 5.81
N ALA A 478 -12.90 21.53 5.41
CA ALA A 478 -14.13 22.29 5.24
C ALA A 478 -15.23 21.71 6.13
N THR A 479 -16.00 22.58 6.76
CA THR A 479 -17.19 22.18 7.50
C THR A 479 -18.34 21.89 6.53
N PRO A 480 -19.22 20.94 6.84
CA PRO A 480 -20.38 20.67 6.00
C PRO A 480 -21.31 21.90 5.96
N ALA A 481 -22.02 22.09 4.85
CA ALA A 481 -23.14 23.03 4.80
C ALA A 481 -24.41 22.35 5.33
N VAL A 482 -25.35 23.14 5.88
CA VAL A 482 -26.67 22.63 6.26
C VAL A 482 -27.47 22.38 4.98
N GLN A 483 -27.84 21.13 4.72
CA GLN A 483 -28.67 20.78 3.57
C GLN A 483 -30.11 21.28 3.75
N ALA A 484 -30.73 21.60 2.62
CA ALA A 484 -32.12 22.03 2.59
C ALA A 484 -33.06 20.88 3.01
N ALA A 485 -34.24 21.27 3.50
CA ALA A 485 -35.23 20.31 3.98
C ALA A 485 -35.72 19.39 2.84
N ALA A 486 -35.61 18.08 3.07
CA ALA A 486 -36.05 17.05 2.15
C ALA A 486 -36.19 15.72 2.90
N ASN A 487 -37.05 14.83 2.40
CA ASN A 487 -37.16 13.48 2.93
C ASN A 487 -36.03 12.57 2.45
N CYS A 488 -35.44 12.85 1.27
CA CYS A 488 -34.21 12.22 0.79
C CYS A 488 -33.03 13.21 0.86
N GLN A 489 -32.04 12.89 1.68
CA GLN A 489 -30.78 13.62 1.81
C GLN A 489 -29.73 12.93 0.93
N MET A 490 -29.27 13.61 -0.12
CA MET A 490 -28.26 13.08 -1.03
C MET A 490 -26.85 13.32 -0.48
N ALA A 491 -26.01 12.28 -0.51
CA ALA A 491 -24.63 12.34 -0.03
C ALA A 491 -23.63 11.77 -1.03
N CYS A 492 -22.44 12.36 -1.12
CA CYS A 492 -21.30 11.73 -1.76
C CYS A 492 -20.70 10.67 -0.83
N PRO A 493 -20.06 9.63 -1.37
CA PRO A 493 -19.06 8.88 -0.64
C PRO A 493 -18.09 9.79 0.12
N GLY A 494 -17.86 9.53 1.40
CA GLY A 494 -16.95 10.32 2.25
C GLY A 494 -17.50 11.66 2.75
N GLN A 495 -18.69 12.08 2.30
CA GLN A 495 -19.29 13.34 2.73
C GLN A 495 -19.80 13.24 4.18
N THR A 496 -19.65 14.33 4.95
CA THR A 496 -20.46 14.52 6.16
C THR A 496 -21.74 15.26 5.78
N LEU A 497 -22.88 14.60 5.94
CA LEU A 497 -24.19 15.22 5.85
C LEU A 497 -24.49 16.00 7.12
N MET A 498 -25.15 17.15 6.96
CA MET A 498 -25.69 17.93 8.06
C MET A 498 -27.01 18.53 7.63
N PHE A 499 -28.09 18.26 8.36
CA PHE A 499 -29.42 18.80 8.07
C PHE A 499 -30.25 18.94 9.34
N GLU A 500 -31.24 19.82 9.33
CA GLU A 500 -32.19 19.97 10.43
C GLU A 500 -33.33 18.95 10.26
N PRO A 501 -33.89 18.36 11.34
CA PRO A 501 -34.90 17.31 11.26
C PRO A 501 -36.25 17.89 10.79
N LYS A 502 -36.36 18.17 9.50
CA LYS A 502 -37.53 18.77 8.84
C LYS A 502 -38.11 17.81 7.83
N ASP A 503 -39.42 17.90 7.57
CA ASP A 503 -40.02 17.25 6.41
C ASP A 503 -39.71 18.00 5.10
N ALA A 504 -40.19 17.47 3.98
CA ALA A 504 -39.99 18.03 2.65
C ALA A 504 -40.57 19.44 2.42
N LEU A 505 -41.44 19.95 3.31
CA LEU A 505 -41.94 21.34 3.28
C LEU A 505 -41.19 22.27 4.24
N GLY A 506 -40.22 21.74 4.99
CA GLY A 506 -39.43 22.50 5.94
C GLY A 506 -40.04 22.59 7.34
N ALA A 507 -41.11 21.84 7.64
CA ALA A 507 -41.67 21.82 8.99
C ALA A 507 -40.79 20.96 9.92
N LEU A 508 -40.34 21.57 11.02
CA LEU A 508 -39.47 20.94 12.01
C LEU A 508 -40.20 19.79 12.73
N LYS A 509 -39.47 18.70 12.95
CA LYS A 509 -39.90 17.52 13.70
C LYS A 509 -39.19 17.53 15.04
N ASP A 510 -39.98 17.53 16.13
CA ASP A 510 -39.44 17.50 17.48
C ASP A 510 -38.93 16.09 17.79
N ILE A 511 -37.61 15.93 17.90
CA ILE A 511 -36.93 14.67 18.17
C ILE A 511 -35.93 14.85 19.31
N ASP A 512 -35.68 13.79 20.08
CA ASP A 512 -34.61 13.70 21.08
C ASP A 512 -33.48 12.74 20.69
N ALA A 513 -33.72 11.86 19.71
CA ALA A 513 -32.72 10.93 19.19
C ALA A 513 -32.92 10.64 17.69
N VAL A 514 -31.85 10.17 17.06
CA VAL A 514 -31.87 9.59 15.71
C VAL A 514 -31.23 8.20 15.73
N THR A 515 -31.84 7.24 15.04
CA THR A 515 -31.34 5.87 14.95
C THR A 515 -31.36 5.38 13.51
N LEU A 516 -30.51 4.40 13.21
CA LEU A 516 -30.55 3.69 11.92
C LEU A 516 -31.64 2.62 11.98
N LEU A 517 -32.60 2.65 11.05
CA LEU A 517 -33.56 1.57 10.88
C LEU A 517 -32.95 0.42 10.09
N TRP A 518 -32.37 0.74 8.93
CA TRP A 518 -31.66 -0.21 8.08
C TRP A 518 -30.85 0.52 7.01
N GLN A 519 -29.88 -0.18 6.43
CA GLN A 519 -29.07 0.31 5.32
C GLN A 519 -28.74 -0.81 4.32
N THR A 520 -28.39 -0.43 3.10
CA THR A 520 -27.97 -1.35 2.04
C THR A 520 -26.44 -1.32 1.91
N ARG A 521 -25.88 -2.43 1.45
CA ARG A 521 -24.47 -2.48 1.04
C ARG A 521 -24.34 -2.00 -0.40
N ASP A 522 -23.22 -1.38 -0.72
CA ASP A 522 -23.04 -0.62 -1.95
C ASP A 522 -23.18 -1.42 -3.26
N ASN A 523 -22.75 -2.68 -3.25
CA ASN A 523 -22.87 -3.60 -4.37
C ASN A 523 -24.11 -4.53 -4.27
N GLY A 524 -24.99 -4.30 -3.29
CA GLY A 524 -26.19 -5.13 -3.07
C GLY A 524 -25.92 -6.55 -2.57
N THR A 525 -24.67 -6.89 -2.24
CA THR A 525 -24.23 -8.21 -1.74
C THR A 525 -23.87 -8.17 -0.25
N ALA A 526 -23.79 -9.35 0.38
CA ALA A 526 -23.40 -9.48 1.79
C ALA A 526 -21.97 -8.98 2.11
N SER A 527 -21.09 -8.89 1.12
CA SER A 527 -19.70 -8.46 1.29
C SER A 527 -19.45 -7.00 0.91
N GLY A 528 -20.46 -6.28 0.41
CA GLY A 528 -20.34 -4.87 0.05
C GLY A 528 -20.11 -3.95 1.25
N LYS A 529 -19.81 -2.68 0.98
CA LYS A 529 -19.50 -1.68 2.01
C LYS A 529 -20.77 -1.00 2.51
N LEU A 530 -20.82 -0.69 3.80
CA LEU A 530 -21.92 0.04 4.44
C LEU A 530 -21.64 1.55 4.45
N PRO A 531 -22.65 2.39 4.23
CA PRO A 531 -22.50 3.84 4.31
C PRO A 531 -22.27 4.34 5.74
N LEU A 532 -22.88 3.69 6.74
CA LEU A 532 -22.71 3.99 8.17
C LEU A 532 -22.14 2.74 8.86
N THR A 533 -20.93 2.86 9.42
CA THR A 533 -20.17 1.69 9.88
C THR A 533 -20.09 1.57 11.40
N LYS A 534 -20.35 2.67 12.12
CA LYS A 534 -20.23 2.76 13.57
C LYS A 534 -21.33 3.68 14.10
N GLY A 535 -21.74 3.48 15.36
CA GLY A 535 -22.72 4.35 16.03
C GLY A 535 -22.35 5.84 15.97
N ILE A 536 -21.05 6.16 16.07
CA ILE A 536 -20.56 7.54 15.99
C ILE A 536 -20.76 8.18 14.61
N ASP A 537 -21.06 7.42 13.56
CA ASP A 537 -21.27 7.91 12.19
C ASP A 537 -22.66 8.57 12.03
N LEU A 538 -23.58 8.36 12.96
CA LEU A 538 -24.91 8.98 12.95
C LEU A 538 -25.17 9.63 14.32
N MET A 539 -25.44 10.93 14.33
CA MET A 539 -25.59 11.68 15.58
C MET A 539 -26.67 12.77 15.48
N TYR A 540 -27.28 13.08 16.62
CA TYR A 540 -28.18 14.21 16.80
C TYR A 540 -27.55 15.23 17.76
N ASP A 541 -27.22 16.40 17.23
CA ASP A 541 -26.83 17.57 18.01
C ASP A 541 -28.10 18.24 18.55
N ALA A 542 -28.52 17.82 19.74
CA ALA A 542 -29.72 18.34 20.40
C ALA A 542 -29.63 19.85 20.69
N ALA A 543 -28.43 20.38 20.96
CA ALA A 543 -28.23 21.79 21.28
C ALA A 543 -28.52 22.71 20.08
N ASN A 544 -28.21 22.23 18.87
CA ASN A 544 -28.42 22.99 17.63
C ASN A 544 -29.50 22.40 16.71
N THR A 545 -30.24 21.39 17.20
CA THR A 545 -31.34 20.73 16.49
C THR A 545 -30.91 20.21 15.10
N THR A 546 -29.75 19.55 15.03
CA THR A 546 -29.15 19.13 13.75
C THR A 546 -28.79 17.65 13.75
N VAL A 547 -29.05 16.97 12.63
CA VAL A 547 -28.63 15.59 12.39
C VAL A 547 -27.34 15.61 11.57
N LEU A 548 -26.36 14.81 11.96
CA LEU A 548 -25.14 14.58 11.19
C LEU A 548 -25.01 13.10 10.83
N ALA A 549 -24.57 12.84 9.60
CA ALA A 549 -24.23 11.50 9.14
C ALA A 549 -22.87 11.52 8.41
N HIS A 550 -21.89 10.75 8.90
CA HIS A 550 -20.58 10.59 8.28
C HIS A 550 -20.61 9.40 7.33
N ILE A 551 -20.60 9.69 6.03
CA ILE A 551 -20.65 8.64 5.03
C ILE A 551 -19.27 8.04 4.83
N ASN A 552 -19.20 6.72 4.91
CA ASN A 552 -17.98 5.95 4.65
C ASN A 552 -17.38 6.32 3.27
N PRO A 553 -16.11 6.74 3.17
CA PRO A 553 -15.47 7.07 1.88
C PRO A 553 -15.27 5.86 0.95
N GLU A 554 -15.28 4.63 1.48
CA GLU A 554 -15.14 3.40 0.68
C GLU A 554 -16.44 2.95 0.01
N VAL A 555 -17.58 3.57 0.35
CA VAL A 555 -18.88 3.20 -0.21
C VAL A 555 -19.03 3.79 -1.61
N SER A 556 -19.48 3.02 -2.60
CA SER A 556 -19.63 3.53 -3.97
C SER A 556 -21.01 4.18 -4.21
N ALA A 557 -22.11 3.48 -3.89
CA ALA A 557 -23.46 4.02 -3.83
C ALA A 557 -24.35 3.13 -2.95
N ALA A 558 -25.11 3.69 -2.03
CA ALA A 558 -25.89 2.93 -1.03
C ALA A 558 -27.10 3.72 -0.51
N ASN A 559 -27.94 3.05 0.30
CA ASN A 559 -29.10 3.65 0.93
C ASN A 559 -29.05 3.43 2.44
N ALA A 560 -29.48 4.43 3.21
CA ALA A 560 -29.76 4.26 4.64
C ALA A 560 -31.09 4.93 4.97
N VAL A 561 -31.87 4.30 5.85
CA VAL A 561 -33.08 4.89 6.40
C VAL A 561 -32.86 5.12 7.88
N ILE A 562 -33.08 6.36 8.28
CA ILE A 562 -32.91 6.80 9.66
C ILE A 562 -34.25 7.25 10.23
N GLU A 563 -34.40 7.08 11.53
CA GLU A 563 -35.60 7.41 12.27
C GLU A 563 -35.29 8.44 13.34
N GLY A 564 -36.09 9.51 13.39
CA GLY A 564 -36.11 10.44 14.49
C GLY A 564 -37.19 10.06 15.48
N THR A 565 -36.83 9.97 16.76
CA THR A 565 -37.74 9.58 17.83
C THR A 565 -37.88 10.67 18.88
N LYS A 566 -38.99 10.62 19.63
CA LYS A 566 -39.27 11.44 20.81
C LYS A 566 -39.83 10.55 21.90
N GLY A 567 -39.18 10.49 23.07
CA GLY A 567 -39.59 9.61 24.16
C GLY A 567 -39.67 8.13 23.74
N GLY A 568 -38.86 7.72 22.76
CA GLY A 568 -38.86 6.37 22.19
C GLY A 568 -39.91 6.08 21.12
N ALA A 569 -40.80 7.02 20.80
CA ALA A 569 -41.76 6.89 19.71
C ALA A 569 -41.24 7.53 18.42
N THR A 570 -41.47 6.88 17.28
CA THR A 570 -41.14 7.43 15.95
C THR A 570 -41.91 8.72 15.68
N VAL A 571 -41.20 9.77 15.30
CA VAL A 571 -41.78 11.05 14.87
C VAL A 571 -41.71 11.20 13.36
N TRP A 572 -40.54 10.92 12.77
CA TRP A 572 -40.32 11.02 11.34
C TRP A 572 -39.18 10.13 10.88
N ARG A 573 -39.09 9.89 9.56
CA ARG A 573 -38.05 9.08 8.94
C ARG A 573 -37.46 9.82 7.74
N TRP A 574 -36.17 9.64 7.53
CA TRP A 574 -35.46 10.19 6.38
C TRP A 574 -34.70 9.09 5.65
N HIS A 575 -34.58 9.28 4.35
CA HIS A 575 -33.76 8.47 3.47
C HIS A 575 -32.45 9.20 3.19
N ILE A 576 -31.33 8.54 3.39
CA ILE A 576 -30.02 8.98 2.94
C ILE A 576 -29.70 8.19 1.67
N TRP A 577 -29.57 8.89 0.56
CA TRP A 577 -29.15 8.31 -0.72
C TRP A 577 -27.69 8.66 -0.97
N VAL A 578 -26.82 7.68 -0.80
CA VAL A 578 -25.39 7.81 -1.07
C VAL A 578 -25.13 7.51 -2.52
N THR A 579 -24.67 8.50 -3.28
CA THR A 579 -24.44 8.38 -4.72
C THR A 579 -23.42 9.41 -5.22
N PRO A 580 -22.60 9.09 -6.24
CA PRO A 580 -21.78 10.09 -6.93
C PRO A 580 -22.61 11.01 -7.85
N TYR A 581 -23.88 10.69 -8.10
CA TYR A 581 -24.76 11.46 -8.98
C TYR A 581 -25.11 12.84 -8.40
N ARG A 582 -24.99 13.89 -9.22
CA ARG A 582 -25.25 15.29 -8.86
C ARG A 582 -26.16 15.97 -9.88
N PRO A 583 -27.49 15.87 -9.71
CA PRO A 583 -28.44 16.39 -10.69
C PRO A 583 -28.71 17.91 -10.59
N GLU A 584 -28.17 18.59 -9.59
CA GLU A 584 -28.49 19.99 -9.26
C GLU A 584 -27.90 21.04 -10.20
N GLY A 585 -28.53 22.22 -10.30
CA GLY A 585 -27.93 23.42 -10.91
C GLY A 585 -28.07 23.56 -12.43
N PHE A 586 -28.99 22.83 -13.07
CA PHE A 586 -29.11 22.81 -14.52
C PHE A 586 -30.56 22.93 -15.02
N ALA A 587 -30.73 23.51 -16.21
CA ALA A 587 -31.95 23.47 -16.99
C ALA A 587 -31.68 22.71 -18.30
N VAL A 588 -32.68 21.96 -18.77
CA VAL A 588 -32.62 21.22 -20.03
C VAL A 588 -33.76 21.70 -20.92
N ASN A 589 -33.41 22.34 -22.04
CA ASN A 589 -34.39 22.90 -22.97
C ASN A 589 -34.58 21.95 -24.16
N GLY A 590 -35.83 21.77 -24.58
CA GLY A 590 -36.20 20.93 -25.73
C GLY A 590 -37.02 19.71 -25.34
N ILE A 591 -37.31 18.88 -26.34
CA ILE A 591 -38.00 17.59 -26.19
C ILE A 591 -36.96 16.50 -26.42
N ASN A 592 -36.96 15.47 -25.58
CA ASN A 592 -36.00 14.36 -25.65
C ASN A 592 -34.54 14.86 -25.63
N ALA A 593 -34.25 15.86 -24.79
CA ALA A 593 -32.92 16.44 -24.63
C ALA A 593 -32.30 16.02 -23.30
N SER A 594 -30.97 15.92 -23.25
CA SER A 594 -30.21 15.57 -22.04
C SER A 594 -29.02 16.49 -21.80
N LYS A 595 -28.57 16.56 -20.54
CA LYS A 595 -27.36 17.29 -20.13
C LYS A 595 -26.56 16.44 -19.15
N VAL A 596 -25.28 16.27 -19.43
CA VAL A 596 -24.34 15.55 -18.57
C VAL A 596 -24.07 16.35 -17.29
N VAL A 597 -24.03 15.65 -16.17
CA VAL A 597 -23.76 16.15 -14.82
C VAL A 597 -22.78 15.21 -14.11
N ALA A 598 -22.24 15.58 -12.94
CA ALA A 598 -21.32 14.69 -12.23
C ALA A 598 -22.04 13.39 -11.81
N GLY A 599 -21.41 12.25 -12.08
CA GLY A 599 -22.02 10.93 -11.85
C GLY A 599 -23.25 10.64 -12.71
N GLY A 600 -23.67 11.54 -13.61
CA GLY A 600 -24.71 11.21 -14.55
C GLY A 600 -25.24 12.21 -15.57
N ARG A 601 -26.56 12.20 -15.81
CA ARG A 601 -27.24 13.17 -16.68
C ARG A 601 -28.64 13.49 -16.18
N VAL A 602 -29.14 14.67 -16.54
CA VAL A 602 -30.54 15.05 -16.39
C VAL A 602 -31.18 15.14 -17.78
N GLN A 603 -32.47 14.85 -17.87
CA GLN A 603 -33.15 14.64 -19.16
C GLN A 603 -34.50 15.38 -19.24
N THR A 604 -35.06 15.41 -20.45
CA THR A 604 -36.45 15.80 -20.74
C THR A 604 -37.02 14.77 -21.71
N TYR A 605 -38.34 14.57 -21.71
CA TYR A 605 -39.03 13.64 -22.62
C TYR A 605 -40.01 14.38 -23.55
N GLY A 606 -40.98 13.64 -24.09
CA GLY A 606 -41.97 14.06 -25.08
C GLY A 606 -42.75 15.34 -24.76
N ALA A 607 -43.61 15.74 -25.69
CA ALA A 607 -44.42 16.96 -25.58
C ALA A 607 -45.33 16.99 -24.34
N LYS A 608 -45.94 15.87 -23.94
CA LYS A 608 -46.76 15.73 -22.73
C LYS A 608 -45.92 15.87 -21.46
N TYR A 609 -44.72 15.27 -21.40
CA TYR A 609 -43.79 15.50 -20.29
C TYR A 609 -43.54 17.01 -20.13
N LYS A 610 -43.17 17.70 -21.21
CA LYS A 610 -42.93 19.14 -21.19
C LYS A 610 -44.17 19.94 -20.78
N ALA A 611 -45.36 19.52 -21.22
CA ALA A 611 -46.62 20.18 -20.87
C ALA A 611 -46.93 20.10 -19.36
N VAL A 612 -46.65 18.98 -18.70
CA VAL A 612 -46.98 18.79 -17.28
C VAL A 612 -45.82 19.15 -16.32
N ALA A 613 -44.57 18.91 -16.73
CA ALA A 613 -43.39 19.22 -15.93
C ALA A 613 -43.05 20.72 -15.97
N GLY A 614 -43.35 21.39 -17.08
CA GLY A 614 -42.96 22.76 -17.36
C GLY A 614 -41.68 22.85 -18.19
N ASP A 615 -41.52 23.95 -18.94
CA ASP A 615 -40.35 24.14 -19.81
C ASP A 615 -39.06 24.30 -18.98
N GLY A 616 -37.97 23.70 -19.48
CA GLY A 616 -36.67 23.74 -18.81
C GLY A 616 -36.53 22.81 -17.59
N LYS A 617 -37.61 22.13 -17.15
CA LYS A 617 -37.61 21.25 -15.97
C LYS A 617 -37.13 19.85 -16.31
N ALA A 618 -35.97 19.50 -15.77
CA ALA A 618 -35.35 18.21 -16.04
C ALA A 618 -35.88 17.10 -15.12
N ILE A 619 -35.75 15.85 -15.57
CA ILE A 619 -35.96 14.64 -14.79
C ILE A 619 -34.61 13.94 -14.57
N MET A 620 -34.46 13.29 -13.42
CA MET A 620 -33.29 12.46 -13.15
C MET A 620 -33.21 11.28 -14.14
N ASP A 621 -32.00 10.83 -14.46
CA ASP A 621 -31.76 9.69 -15.36
C ASP A 621 -32.04 8.30 -14.74
N ARG A 622 -32.22 8.25 -13.42
CA ARG A 622 -32.42 7.03 -12.63
C ARG A 622 -33.43 7.26 -11.52
N ASP A 623 -33.88 6.15 -10.96
CA ASP A 623 -34.85 6.17 -9.87
C ASP A 623 -34.18 6.51 -8.54
N LEU A 624 -34.99 7.06 -7.63
CA LEU A 624 -34.54 7.51 -6.33
C LEU A 624 -34.00 6.33 -5.51
N GLY A 625 -32.80 6.50 -4.95
CA GLY A 625 -32.13 5.44 -4.21
C GLY A 625 -31.39 4.41 -5.07
N SER A 626 -31.24 4.65 -6.38
CA SER A 626 -30.45 3.78 -7.26
C SER A 626 -28.99 3.70 -6.81
N GLN A 627 -28.44 2.49 -6.82
CA GLN A 627 -27.02 2.25 -6.51
C GLN A 627 -26.12 2.28 -7.76
N ALA A 628 -26.62 2.80 -8.88
CA ALA A 628 -25.82 3.02 -10.07
C ALA A 628 -24.81 4.14 -9.84
N THR A 629 -23.55 3.91 -10.22
CA THR A 629 -22.43 4.85 -10.08
C THR A 629 -22.04 5.53 -11.40
N GLY A 630 -22.51 5.02 -12.54
CA GLY A 630 -22.27 5.54 -13.90
C GLY A 630 -23.55 5.82 -14.69
N THR A 631 -23.41 6.37 -15.92
CA THR A 631 -24.58 6.77 -16.75
C THR A 631 -24.61 6.36 -18.20
N LEU A 632 -23.51 5.87 -18.73
CA LEU A 632 -23.45 5.53 -20.14
C LEU A 632 -23.57 4.03 -20.27
N LEU A 633 -24.74 3.48 -19.90
CA LEU A 633 -25.04 2.11 -20.31
C LEU A 633 -25.13 2.11 -21.84
N ASP A 634 -24.18 1.44 -22.47
CA ASP A 634 -24.37 0.94 -23.83
C ASP A 634 -25.34 -0.26 -23.82
N GLU A 635 -25.79 -0.67 -25.00
CA GLU A 635 -26.77 -1.75 -25.17
C GLU A 635 -26.31 -3.08 -24.53
N ALA A 636 -25.00 -3.32 -24.47
CA ALA A 636 -24.41 -4.51 -23.84
C ALA A 636 -24.40 -4.42 -22.30
N GLN A 637 -24.14 -3.24 -21.74
CA GLN A 637 -24.19 -2.97 -20.30
C GLN A 637 -25.61 -2.98 -19.75
N VAL A 638 -26.62 -2.56 -20.53
CA VAL A 638 -28.04 -2.73 -20.14
C VAL A 638 -28.39 -4.22 -20.01
N ALA A 639 -27.92 -5.06 -20.95
CA ALA A 639 -28.18 -6.49 -20.94
C ALA A 639 -27.52 -7.23 -19.75
N LEU A 640 -26.37 -6.74 -19.26
CA LEU A 640 -25.60 -7.34 -18.18
C LEU A 640 -25.81 -6.69 -16.79
N ASP A 641 -26.16 -5.40 -16.71
CA ASP A 641 -25.94 -4.54 -15.53
C ASP A 641 -27.13 -3.62 -15.17
N ALA A 642 -28.31 -3.79 -15.80
CA ALA A 642 -29.54 -3.05 -15.45
C ALA A 642 -29.99 -3.23 -13.97
N SER A 643 -29.33 -4.11 -13.21
CA SER A 643 -29.55 -4.38 -11.79
C SER A 643 -29.29 -3.19 -10.85
N PHE A 644 -28.46 -2.21 -11.23
CA PHE A 644 -28.12 -1.08 -10.34
C PHE A 644 -28.94 0.19 -10.58
N HIS A 645 -29.67 0.29 -11.71
CA HIS A 645 -30.61 1.38 -11.95
C HIS A 645 -31.92 1.23 -11.17
N PHE A 646 -32.17 0.05 -10.59
CA PHE A 646 -33.24 -0.14 -9.64
C PHE A 646 -33.00 0.76 -8.42
N GLY A 647 -33.86 1.76 -8.29
CA GLY A 647 -33.97 2.54 -7.07
C GLY A 647 -34.68 1.77 -5.97
N MET A 648 -35.02 2.51 -4.92
CA MET A 648 -35.86 2.01 -3.85
C MET A 648 -37.33 2.15 -4.24
N LEU A 649 -38.19 1.36 -3.60
CA LEU A 649 -39.64 1.43 -3.80
C LEU A 649 -40.28 2.26 -2.70
N TYR A 650 -41.22 3.14 -3.02
CA TYR A 650 -41.86 4.03 -2.03
C TYR A 650 -43.32 3.65 -1.83
N GLN A 651 -43.76 3.57 -0.57
CA GLN A 651 -45.10 3.10 -0.20
C GLN A 651 -46.14 4.22 -0.24
N TRP A 652 -47.25 4.05 -0.97
CA TRP A 652 -48.54 4.75 -0.79
C TRP A 652 -48.54 6.26 -0.50
N GLY A 653 -47.66 7.06 -1.11
CA GLY A 653 -47.63 8.50 -0.79
C GLY A 653 -46.80 8.86 0.44
N TYR A 654 -46.10 7.91 1.06
CA TYR A 654 -45.18 8.14 2.18
C TYR A 654 -43.74 8.33 1.72
N PRO A 655 -42.93 9.06 2.50
CA PRO A 655 -41.53 9.31 2.15
C PRO A 655 -40.60 8.10 2.35
N LEU A 656 -41.11 6.95 2.81
CA LEU A 656 -40.30 5.82 3.26
C LEU A 656 -39.95 4.89 2.08
N PRO A 657 -38.65 4.73 1.74
CA PRO A 657 -38.21 3.76 0.75
C PRO A 657 -38.28 2.31 1.28
N TRP A 658 -38.21 1.36 0.36
CA TRP A 658 -38.19 -0.07 0.61
C TRP A 658 -37.18 -0.75 -0.34
N PRO A 659 -36.37 -1.72 0.14
CA PRO A 659 -35.46 -2.46 -0.74
C PRO A 659 -36.22 -3.26 -1.80
N ALA A 660 -35.82 -3.10 -3.07
CA ALA A 660 -36.34 -3.90 -4.17
C ALA A 660 -35.76 -5.33 -4.16
N ALA A 661 -36.36 -6.27 -4.91
CA ALA A 661 -35.82 -7.64 -5.04
C ALA A 661 -34.51 -7.71 -5.83
N GLN A 662 -33.67 -8.70 -5.48
CA GLN A 662 -32.44 -9.00 -6.22
C GLN A 662 -32.77 -9.74 -7.53
N ARG A 663 -32.21 -9.29 -8.66
CA ARG A 663 -32.44 -9.93 -9.97
C ARG A 663 -31.82 -11.33 -10.09
N ILE A 664 -30.73 -11.65 -9.37
CA ILE A 664 -30.01 -12.94 -9.49
C ILE A 664 -30.86 -14.12 -9.00
N ASN A 665 -31.63 -13.93 -7.91
CA ASN A 665 -32.42 -15.00 -7.29
C ASN A 665 -33.94 -14.84 -7.53
N GLN A 666 -34.42 -13.64 -7.90
CA GLN A 666 -35.83 -13.31 -8.19
C GLN A 666 -36.85 -13.69 -7.07
N THR A 667 -36.37 -14.16 -5.93
CA THR A 667 -37.15 -14.77 -4.85
C THR A 667 -36.95 -14.09 -3.50
N SER A 668 -35.94 -13.22 -3.36
CA SER A 668 -35.60 -12.51 -2.11
C SER A 668 -35.40 -11.01 -2.33
N ALA A 669 -35.84 -10.21 -1.34
CA ALA A 669 -35.53 -8.78 -1.25
C ALA A 669 -34.01 -8.55 -1.19
N MET A 670 -33.55 -7.37 -1.60
CA MET A 670 -32.18 -6.95 -1.32
C MET A 670 -31.94 -6.98 0.20
N PRO A 671 -30.88 -7.65 0.68
CA PRO A 671 -30.61 -7.73 2.09
C PRO A 671 -30.26 -6.35 2.63
N VAL A 672 -30.74 -6.09 3.84
CA VAL A 672 -30.46 -4.86 4.56
C VAL A 672 -29.81 -5.18 5.89
N TYR A 673 -29.09 -4.21 6.42
CA TYR A 673 -28.20 -4.39 7.55
C TYR A 673 -28.47 -3.37 8.63
N ASP A 674 -28.23 -3.76 9.89
CA ASP A 674 -28.12 -2.83 11.01
C ASP A 674 -26.79 -2.06 10.97
N ILE A 675 -26.52 -1.27 12.01
CA ILE A 675 -25.28 -0.48 12.10
C ILE A 675 -24.03 -1.33 12.34
N ASN A 676 -24.19 -2.54 12.86
CA ASN A 676 -23.11 -3.50 13.10
C ASN A 676 -22.84 -4.38 11.87
N GLY A 677 -23.64 -4.21 10.80
CA GLY A 677 -23.54 -4.99 9.58
C GLY A 677 -24.18 -6.38 9.66
N THR A 678 -25.02 -6.63 10.66
CA THR A 678 -25.85 -7.83 10.77
C THR A 678 -27.04 -7.69 9.83
N GLU A 679 -27.32 -8.73 9.05
CA GLU A 679 -28.50 -8.76 8.19
C GLU A 679 -29.78 -8.78 9.04
N ILE A 680 -30.75 -7.94 8.70
CA ILE A 680 -32.01 -7.81 9.43
C ILE A 680 -33.20 -7.84 8.49
N THR A 681 -34.38 -8.15 9.04
CA THR A 681 -35.64 -7.90 8.33
C THR A 681 -35.92 -6.39 8.37
N PRO A 682 -36.10 -5.72 7.23
CA PRO A 682 -36.40 -4.30 7.25
C PRO A 682 -37.75 -4.07 7.97
N SER A 683 -37.82 -2.97 8.71
CA SER A 683 -38.95 -2.62 9.59
C SER A 683 -39.44 -1.19 9.31
N GLY A 684 -40.53 -0.78 9.98
CA GLY A 684 -41.08 0.58 9.84
C GLY A 684 -42.18 0.73 8.78
N PHE A 685 -42.76 -0.37 8.32
CA PHE A 685 -43.85 -0.37 7.34
C PHE A 685 -45.05 0.47 7.78
N GLN A 686 -45.64 1.18 6.82
CA GLN A 686 -46.97 1.75 6.99
C GLN A 686 -48.02 0.67 6.71
N THR A 687 -48.98 0.52 7.61
CA THR A 687 -50.11 -0.42 7.48
C THR A 687 -51.38 0.25 6.95
N THR A 688 -51.33 1.57 6.76
CA THR A 688 -52.41 2.40 6.25
C THR A 688 -51.89 3.24 5.10
N ALA A 689 -52.74 3.51 4.10
CA ALA A 689 -52.37 4.38 2.98
C ALA A 689 -52.34 5.86 3.40
N ALA A 690 -51.49 6.66 2.75
CA ALA A 690 -51.49 8.10 2.99
C ALA A 690 -52.81 8.73 2.50
N ALA A 691 -53.12 9.91 3.02
CA ALA A 691 -54.27 10.68 2.54
C ALA A 691 -54.13 11.00 1.04
N GLY A 692 -55.25 11.10 0.33
CA GLY A 692 -55.24 11.45 -1.11
C GLY A 692 -54.50 12.76 -1.38
N GLY A 693 -53.68 12.77 -2.43
CA GLY A 693 -52.82 13.91 -2.76
C GLY A 693 -51.56 14.02 -1.90
N ALA A 694 -51.18 12.95 -1.19
CA ALA A 694 -49.93 12.89 -0.43
C ALA A 694 -48.69 13.07 -1.31
N TRP A 695 -48.73 12.66 -2.58
CA TRP A 695 -47.89 13.21 -3.64
C TRP A 695 -48.82 13.95 -4.61
N ALA A 696 -48.51 15.21 -4.92
CA ALA A 696 -49.35 16.10 -5.71
C ALA A 696 -48.53 16.75 -6.83
N THR A 697 -49.18 17.54 -7.70
CA THR A 697 -48.48 18.38 -8.69
C THR A 697 -47.47 19.34 -8.03
N ALA A 698 -47.78 19.81 -6.81
CA ALA A 698 -46.85 20.55 -5.96
C ALA A 698 -46.18 19.61 -4.95
N LYS A 699 -44.94 19.94 -4.56
CA LYS A 699 -44.21 19.19 -3.52
C LYS A 699 -45.01 19.23 -2.21
N THR A 700 -45.10 18.09 -1.53
CA THR A 700 -45.83 17.92 -0.27
C THR A 700 -44.87 17.52 0.86
N ALA A 701 -45.36 17.44 2.09
CA ALA A 701 -44.55 16.98 3.23
C ALA A 701 -44.09 15.53 3.09
N ALA A 702 -44.82 14.70 2.34
CA ALA A 702 -44.56 13.28 2.15
C ALA A 702 -43.82 12.96 0.84
N ASP A 703 -43.50 13.97 0.03
CA ASP A 703 -42.73 13.84 -1.20
C ASP A 703 -41.32 13.31 -0.87
N PRO A 704 -40.93 12.13 -1.41
CA PRO A 704 -39.65 11.50 -1.07
C PRO A 704 -38.46 12.17 -1.76
N CYS A 705 -38.66 13.04 -2.75
CA CYS A 705 -37.57 13.53 -3.57
C CYS A 705 -36.65 14.51 -2.82
N PRO A 706 -35.37 14.58 -3.22
CA PRO A 706 -34.40 15.52 -2.66
C PRO A 706 -34.83 16.99 -2.80
N ALA A 707 -34.13 17.87 -2.10
CA ALA A 707 -34.39 19.31 -2.17
C ALA A 707 -34.26 19.82 -3.62
N GLY A 708 -35.22 20.65 -4.07
CA GLY A 708 -35.28 21.14 -5.45
C GLY A 708 -35.89 20.14 -6.45
N TRP A 709 -36.31 18.96 -6.00
CA TRP A 709 -36.94 17.92 -6.81
C TRP A 709 -38.27 17.50 -6.20
N LYS A 710 -39.17 16.97 -7.01
CA LYS A 710 -40.48 16.43 -6.60
C LYS A 710 -40.84 15.18 -7.38
N VAL A 711 -41.82 14.44 -6.90
CA VAL A 711 -42.44 13.35 -7.66
C VAL A 711 -42.99 13.89 -8.97
N ALA A 712 -42.86 13.12 -10.04
CA ALA A 712 -43.38 13.51 -11.34
C ALA A 712 -44.90 13.75 -11.27
N PRO A 713 -45.46 14.79 -11.91
CA PRO A 713 -46.90 15.00 -11.91
C PRO A 713 -47.61 13.94 -12.77
N GLU A 714 -48.92 13.81 -12.57
CA GLU A 714 -49.79 12.98 -13.42
C GLU A 714 -49.62 13.32 -14.91
N GLY A 715 -49.59 12.30 -15.77
CA GLY A 715 -49.42 12.44 -17.21
C GLY A 715 -47.99 12.65 -17.72
N ALA A 716 -46.99 12.75 -16.82
CA ALA A 716 -45.59 13.02 -17.22
C ALA A 716 -44.96 11.95 -18.11
N PHE A 717 -45.50 10.74 -18.09
CA PHE A 717 -44.97 9.59 -18.82
C PHE A 717 -45.87 9.12 -19.96
N ASP A 718 -46.98 9.82 -20.24
CA ASP A 718 -48.00 9.38 -21.21
C ASP A 718 -47.48 9.26 -22.64
N ASP A 719 -46.48 10.07 -23.01
CA ASP A 719 -45.84 9.99 -24.33
C ASP A 719 -44.92 8.78 -24.49
N LEU A 720 -44.51 8.13 -23.40
CA LEU A 720 -43.63 6.96 -23.50
C LEU A 720 -44.33 5.78 -24.18
N ALA A 721 -45.67 5.76 -24.22
CA ALA A 721 -46.45 4.80 -24.98
C ALA A 721 -46.13 4.85 -26.48
N ASP A 722 -45.96 6.05 -27.04
CA ASP A 722 -45.68 6.27 -28.47
C ASP A 722 -44.31 5.69 -28.88
N TYR A 723 -43.44 5.41 -27.89
CA TYR A 723 -42.12 4.82 -28.07
C TYR A 723 -42.04 3.35 -27.62
N GLY A 724 -43.18 2.68 -27.41
CA GLY A 724 -43.25 1.26 -27.07
C GLY A 724 -42.95 0.91 -25.61
N ILE A 725 -42.64 1.90 -24.76
CA ILE A 725 -42.31 1.71 -23.33
C ILE A 725 -43.54 1.32 -22.49
N LEU A 726 -44.75 1.71 -22.93
CA LEU A 726 -46.03 1.36 -22.29
C LEU A 726 -46.85 0.36 -23.11
N SER A 727 -46.21 -0.41 -24.01
CA SER A 727 -46.91 -1.37 -24.86
C SER A 727 -47.46 -2.57 -24.06
N TYR A 728 -48.67 -3.01 -24.41
CA TYR A 728 -49.33 -4.15 -23.77
C TYR A 728 -48.55 -5.46 -23.98
N PHE A 729 -48.42 -6.24 -22.90
CA PHE A 729 -48.06 -7.67 -22.92
C PHE A 729 -46.82 -8.04 -23.73
N ASP A 730 -45.62 -7.68 -23.24
CA ASP A 730 -44.41 -8.39 -23.65
C ASP A 730 -43.70 -9.07 -22.48
N ARG A 731 -43.98 -10.38 -22.33
CA ARG A 731 -43.35 -11.29 -21.36
C ARG A 731 -41.86 -11.57 -21.65
N SER A 732 -41.31 -11.02 -22.73
CA SER A 732 -39.91 -11.22 -23.13
C SER A 732 -38.96 -10.13 -22.62
N THR A 733 -39.50 -9.08 -21.99
CA THR A 733 -38.72 -7.96 -21.45
C THR A 733 -38.22 -8.29 -20.05
N ASP A 734 -36.93 -8.10 -19.78
CA ASP A 734 -36.31 -8.38 -18.48
C ASP A 734 -36.75 -7.37 -17.40
N ALA A 735 -38.04 -7.38 -17.02
CA ALA A 735 -38.71 -6.46 -16.11
C ALA A 735 -38.74 -4.97 -16.54
N GLY A 736 -38.32 -4.64 -17.77
CA GLY A 736 -38.26 -3.26 -18.27
C GLY A 736 -37.94 -3.11 -19.75
N THR A 737 -38.05 -1.88 -20.26
CA THR A 737 -37.76 -1.48 -21.65
C THR A 737 -36.85 -0.25 -21.66
N LEU A 738 -35.92 -0.21 -22.63
CA LEU A 738 -35.00 0.91 -22.85
C LEU A 738 -35.65 1.98 -23.72
N TYR A 739 -35.57 3.22 -23.27
CA TYR A 739 -35.94 4.40 -24.05
C TYR A 739 -34.69 5.05 -24.62
N ILE A 740 -34.58 5.13 -25.95
CA ILE A 740 -33.50 5.85 -26.64
C ILE A 740 -34.10 6.82 -27.65
N GLN A 741 -33.99 8.12 -27.39
CA GLN A 741 -34.44 9.18 -28.30
C GLN A 741 -33.53 10.42 -28.20
N ASN A 742 -33.02 10.92 -29.32
CA ASN A 742 -32.28 12.20 -29.41
C ASN A 742 -31.19 12.44 -28.33
N GLY A 743 -30.48 11.38 -27.90
CA GLY A 743 -29.43 11.47 -26.88
C GLY A 743 -29.92 11.33 -25.43
N CYS A 744 -31.22 11.17 -25.21
CA CYS A 744 -31.78 10.60 -24.00
C CYS A 744 -31.70 9.07 -24.07
N ASN A 745 -31.10 8.46 -23.04
CA ASN A 745 -31.15 7.02 -22.82
C ASN A 745 -31.56 6.79 -21.35
N ALA A 746 -32.66 6.06 -21.13
CA ALA A 746 -33.15 5.72 -19.81
C ALA A 746 -33.84 4.35 -19.82
N TRP A 747 -33.67 3.60 -18.73
CA TRP A 747 -34.40 2.36 -18.52
C TRP A 747 -35.71 2.62 -17.80
N PHE A 748 -36.76 1.91 -18.21
CA PHE A 748 -38.09 1.98 -17.61
C PHE A 748 -38.60 0.57 -17.28
N PHE A 749 -39.04 0.30 -16.04
CA PHE A 749 -39.91 -0.83 -15.70
C PHE A 749 -41.07 -1.01 -16.70
N ALA A 750 -41.28 -2.27 -17.08
CA ALA A 750 -42.35 -2.71 -17.96
C ALA A 750 -43.68 -2.71 -17.19
N VAL A 751 -44.81 -2.57 -17.88
CA VAL A 751 -46.14 -2.68 -17.25
C VAL A 751 -46.37 -4.07 -16.63
N GLY A 752 -46.73 -4.09 -15.36
CA GLY A 752 -47.02 -5.25 -14.50
C GLY A 752 -48.50 -5.30 -14.11
N TRP A 753 -48.92 -6.36 -13.41
CA TRP A 753 -50.35 -6.66 -13.26
C TRP A 753 -50.89 -6.23 -11.89
N ARG A 754 -52.15 -5.76 -11.87
CA ARG A 754 -52.90 -5.36 -10.67
C ARG A 754 -53.57 -6.60 -10.05
N SER A 755 -53.08 -7.09 -8.91
CA SER A 755 -53.73 -8.19 -8.17
C SER A 755 -54.49 -7.63 -6.96
N GLN A 756 -55.80 -7.87 -6.90
CA GLN A 756 -56.64 -7.65 -5.73
C GLN A 756 -57.14 -9.02 -5.23
N SER A 757 -57.40 -9.16 -3.93
CA SER A 757 -57.89 -10.41 -3.31
C SER A 757 -59.03 -11.08 -4.09
N GLY A 758 -58.69 -12.03 -4.97
CA GLY A 758 -59.63 -12.77 -5.81
C GLY A 758 -59.99 -12.16 -7.18
N TYR A 759 -59.41 -11.03 -7.58
CA TYR A 759 -59.64 -10.39 -8.89
C TYR A 759 -58.33 -9.84 -9.48
N SER A 760 -57.96 -10.30 -10.67
CA SER A 760 -56.85 -9.73 -11.45
C SER A 760 -57.43 -8.69 -12.40
N ASP A 761 -57.13 -7.42 -12.15
CA ASP A 761 -57.60 -6.32 -12.98
C ASP A 761 -56.49 -5.98 -13.99
N TYR A 762 -56.77 -6.14 -15.28
CA TYR A 762 -55.78 -5.95 -16.34
C TYR A 762 -55.65 -4.46 -16.68
N GLY A 763 -55.03 -3.69 -15.80
CA GLY A 763 -54.87 -2.25 -15.95
C GLY A 763 -53.87 -1.88 -17.06
N THR A 764 -54.34 -1.13 -18.06
CA THR A 764 -53.50 -0.26 -18.90
C THR A 764 -53.09 0.98 -18.12
N GLY A 765 -51.82 1.16 -17.76
CA GLY A 765 -51.37 2.42 -17.19
C GLY A 765 -50.03 2.37 -16.44
N ALA A 766 -49.35 3.52 -16.38
CA ALA A 766 -47.97 3.68 -15.92
C ALA A 766 -47.72 3.20 -14.47
N LEU A 767 -46.78 2.27 -14.28
CA LEU A 767 -46.32 1.75 -12.97
C LEU A 767 -45.32 2.67 -12.25
N TRP A 768 -45.36 3.97 -12.57
CA TRP A 768 -44.43 4.97 -12.06
C TRP A 768 -45.18 5.94 -11.19
N THR A 769 -44.55 6.46 -10.13
CA THR A 769 -45.21 7.47 -9.32
C THR A 769 -45.45 8.72 -10.16
N SER A 770 -46.73 8.97 -10.39
CA SER A 770 -47.24 10.24 -10.87
C SER A 770 -48.01 10.87 -9.71
N GLY A 771 -48.03 12.20 -9.62
CA GLY A 771 -48.52 12.97 -8.46
C GLY A 771 -50.01 12.87 -8.16
N ASN A 772 -50.66 11.75 -8.51
CA ASN A 772 -52.02 11.40 -8.14
C ASN A 772 -52.01 9.97 -7.59
N VAL A 773 -51.50 9.80 -6.36
CA VAL A 773 -51.60 8.54 -5.62
C VAL A 773 -52.64 8.68 -4.52
N ASP A 774 -53.65 7.82 -4.56
CA ASP A 774 -54.57 7.59 -3.44
C ASP A 774 -54.56 6.09 -3.06
N ALA A 775 -55.31 5.73 -2.02
CA ALA A 775 -55.42 4.35 -1.55
C ALA A 775 -55.97 3.37 -2.61
N SER A 776 -56.61 3.85 -3.67
CA SER A 776 -57.16 3.08 -4.79
C SER A 776 -56.23 2.97 -6.00
N HIS A 777 -55.06 3.62 -5.98
CA HIS A 777 -54.06 3.58 -7.06
C HIS A 777 -52.80 2.77 -6.71
N ALA A 778 -52.79 2.13 -5.55
CA ALA A 778 -51.61 1.43 -5.06
C ALA A 778 -51.70 -0.09 -5.28
N TYR A 779 -50.73 -0.65 -6.02
CA TYR A 779 -50.74 -2.07 -6.40
C TYR A 779 -49.37 -2.75 -6.24
N ALA A 780 -49.40 -4.05 -5.94
CA ALA A 780 -48.19 -4.85 -5.82
C ALA A 780 -47.53 -4.93 -7.20
N LEU A 781 -46.24 -4.61 -7.26
CA LEU A 781 -45.45 -4.80 -8.48
C LEU A 781 -45.15 -6.29 -8.61
N GLU A 782 -45.61 -6.91 -9.69
CA GLU A 782 -45.14 -8.22 -10.14
C GLU A 782 -44.77 -8.15 -11.61
N PHE A 783 -43.59 -8.64 -11.94
CA PHE A 783 -43.05 -8.70 -13.30
C PHE A 783 -42.73 -10.14 -13.68
N THR A 784 -42.84 -10.49 -14.96
CA THR A 784 -42.39 -11.80 -15.46
C THR A 784 -41.09 -11.61 -16.23
N THR A 785 -40.07 -12.40 -15.92
CA THR A 785 -38.79 -12.37 -16.63
C THR A 785 -38.87 -13.14 -17.93
N ARG A 786 -37.87 -12.93 -18.81
CA ARG A 786 -37.78 -13.59 -20.12
C ARG A 786 -37.78 -15.12 -20.05
N THR A 787 -37.38 -15.70 -18.91
CA THR A 787 -37.40 -17.14 -18.64
C THR A 787 -38.71 -17.65 -18.03
N GLY A 788 -39.71 -16.78 -17.85
CA GLY A 788 -41.01 -17.10 -17.28
C GLY A 788 -41.08 -17.07 -15.75
N GLY A 789 -40.04 -16.61 -15.06
CA GLY A 789 -40.04 -16.45 -13.61
C GLY A 789 -40.77 -15.17 -13.17
N SER A 790 -41.65 -15.25 -12.17
CA SER A 790 -42.27 -14.06 -11.58
C SER A 790 -41.32 -13.40 -10.56
N VAL A 791 -40.92 -12.17 -10.84
CA VAL A 791 -40.24 -11.26 -9.91
C VAL A 791 -41.30 -10.44 -9.20
N SER A 792 -41.44 -10.65 -7.90
CA SER A 792 -42.17 -9.74 -7.03
C SER A 792 -41.14 -8.99 -6.19
N PRO A 793 -40.88 -7.70 -6.46
CA PRO A 793 -40.00 -6.88 -5.64
C PRO A 793 -40.41 -6.82 -4.16
N GLY A 794 -41.65 -7.20 -3.83
CA GLY A 794 -42.22 -7.24 -2.48
C GLY A 794 -42.57 -8.64 -1.93
N LYS A 795 -42.09 -9.75 -2.52
CA LYS A 795 -42.52 -11.13 -2.22
C LYS A 795 -42.39 -11.60 -0.75
N VAL A 796 -41.76 -10.81 0.12
CA VAL A 796 -41.40 -11.22 1.48
C VAL A 796 -42.56 -11.04 2.48
N THR A 797 -43.65 -10.36 2.12
CA THR A 797 -44.84 -10.20 2.97
C THR A 797 -46.10 -9.97 2.11
N ASP A 798 -47.17 -10.74 2.34
CA ASP A 798 -48.38 -10.92 1.50
C ASP A 798 -49.23 -9.66 1.13
N SER A 799 -48.77 -8.41 1.30
CA SER A 799 -49.67 -7.24 1.17
C SER A 799 -49.09 -5.87 0.79
N HIS A 800 -47.83 -5.74 0.34
CA HIS A 800 -47.21 -4.41 0.27
C HIS A 800 -47.17 -3.82 -1.14
N LEU A 801 -47.87 -2.70 -1.33
CA LEU A 801 -47.99 -1.97 -2.60
C LEU A 801 -47.02 -0.76 -2.55
N ALA A 802 -46.02 -0.73 -3.43
CA ALA A 802 -44.98 0.28 -3.47
C ALA A 802 -44.54 0.54 -4.92
N LEU A 803 -44.07 1.75 -5.22
CA LEU A 803 -43.77 2.19 -6.59
C LEU A 803 -42.36 2.81 -6.70
N PRO A 804 -41.66 2.62 -7.84
CA PRO A 804 -40.43 3.33 -8.12
C PRO A 804 -40.71 4.83 -8.36
N VAL A 805 -39.87 5.68 -7.79
CA VAL A 805 -39.98 7.14 -7.91
C VAL A 805 -38.85 7.67 -8.78
N ARG A 806 -39.19 8.42 -9.83
CA ARG A 806 -38.23 9.21 -10.61
C ARG A 806 -38.55 10.69 -10.46
N CYS A 807 -37.60 11.44 -9.90
CA CYS A 807 -37.82 12.81 -9.49
C CYS A 807 -37.64 13.81 -10.64
N ILE A 808 -38.54 14.78 -10.71
CA ILE A 808 -38.51 15.93 -11.63
C ILE A 808 -38.14 17.20 -10.86
N GLN A 809 -37.42 18.10 -11.52
CA GLN A 809 -37.04 19.38 -10.95
C GLN A 809 -38.28 20.22 -10.60
N GLN A 810 -38.31 20.77 -9.38
CA GLN A 810 -39.44 21.53 -8.85
C GLN A 810 -39.62 22.88 -9.56
#